data_AF-A0A7C3I173-F1
#
_entry.id   AF-A0A7C3I173-F1
#
_cell.length_a   1.000
_cell.length_b   1.000
_cell.length_c   1.000
_cell.angle_alpha   90.00
_cell.angle_beta   90.00
_cell.angle_gamma   90.00
#
_symmetry.space_group_name_H-M   'P 1'
#
loop_
_entity.id
_entity.type
_entity.pdbx_description
1 polymer ?
#
loop_
_entity_poly.entity_id
_entity_poly.type
_entity_poly.pdbx_seq_one_letter_code
_entity_poly.pdbx_strand_id
1 'polypeptide(L)'
;MKPLLHQMLRALALLPLLGQTWLHSETLRLQIASGPFLPTAESLTNYVCPDWFRDAKFGIWAHWGPQSVPMAGDWYARNLYLQGHRQYQHHLEHYGHPSTNGWKDIIPLWRAERFDPDRLMALYRRAGARYFVSMAVHHDNFDLWNSKHHRWNAVQMGPKRDIVGAWQQAARKYGLRFGVSEHLGTSYTWFQTAKGADKTGPLAGVPYDGNDAKSWDLYHPPADPHDRGWYSTNRQWHLTWFRRIKDLVDSYQPDLLYTDGGIPFGGVGRSLIAHFYNANLRQHGRLEAVYTCKNSGSGEFIPGAAVEDVERGVLSGIQPRPWQTDTSLGDWFYNTQWNYRPARWIIHLLVDIVSKNGNLLLNVVQRPDGTLDPEVEQALEEMADWVAVHGEAIYATRPWYVFGEGPVRPRGGHFREDFPFTARDIRFTTRGRTLYAIALGWPEDRQIVIRSLASVPGTSTNRIQSVQLLGHPGRVHWSQTTNGLTIRLPDKPVSPHTAAFRITGRNLFPVPFETSPPPVRPDAQGRYILDAAEAELHGDHLRTEERGGRTNIGYWDRAEEWVSWKLQIPQPGRFQIAALCAAANGESRLRIEIAGQSLTRRIPATGSWDDFQPVELGVVEVSAPGVHTLSARPDAPSTWRPINLREVRVLPAP
;
A
#
# COMPACT_ATOMS: atom_id res chain seq x y z
N MET A 1 8.05 55.91 76.67
CA MET A 1 6.66 55.45 76.89
C MET A 1 6.54 54.01 76.42
N LYS A 2 5.68 53.25 77.11
CA LYS A 2 5.42 51.80 77.11
C LYS A 2 5.35 51.06 75.75
N PRO A 3 5.46 49.72 75.75
CA PRO A 3 6.13 48.87 74.74
C PRO A 3 5.15 47.98 73.93
N LEU A 4 5.69 46.96 73.22
CA LEU A 4 5.13 45.63 72.78
C LEU A 4 5.61 45.35 71.33
N LEU A 5 6.19 44.21 70.92
CA LEU A 5 6.21 42.85 71.46
C LEU A 5 7.40 42.04 70.87
N HIS A 6 8.23 41.51 71.76
CA HIS A 6 9.11 40.33 71.73
C HIS A 6 9.71 39.77 70.42
N GLN A 7 11.04 39.86 70.33
CA GLN A 7 11.93 38.82 69.79
C GLN A 7 12.19 37.75 70.86
N MET A 8 12.12 36.47 70.50
CA MET A 8 13.04 35.45 71.03
C MET A 8 13.54 34.57 69.89
N LEU A 9 14.81 34.25 70.01
CA LEU A 9 15.74 33.77 69.00
C LEU A 9 16.10 32.32 69.35
N ARG A 10 16.43 31.55 68.30
CA ARG A 10 17.18 30.27 68.27
C ARG A 10 16.36 28.99 68.36
N ALA A 11 16.27 28.29 67.22
CA ALA A 11 17.05 27.07 67.00
C ALA A 11 16.90 26.54 65.55
N LEU A 12 18.01 26.04 65.01
CA LEU A 12 18.20 25.21 63.80
C LEU A 12 17.94 25.82 62.41
N ALA A 13 19.03 26.05 61.68
CA ALA A 13 19.25 25.42 60.36
C ALA A 13 20.72 25.61 59.92
N LEU A 14 21.52 24.57 60.11
CA LEU A 14 22.76 24.31 59.38
C LEU A 14 22.37 23.42 58.20
N LEU A 15 22.44 23.94 56.96
CA LEU A 15 22.48 23.13 55.74
C LEU A 15 23.35 23.87 54.71
N PRO A 16 24.41 23.23 54.18
CA PRO A 16 25.28 23.86 53.20
C PRO A 16 24.63 23.85 51.81
N LEU A 17 24.88 24.94 51.07
CA LEU A 17 24.71 25.02 49.63
C LEU A 17 25.52 23.92 48.93
N LEU A 18 24.88 22.80 48.63
CA LEU A 18 25.34 21.83 47.63
C LEU A 18 24.10 21.24 46.98
N GLY A 19 23.87 21.60 45.71
CA GLY A 19 22.84 20.91 44.93
C GLY A 19 22.07 21.78 43.95
N GLN A 20 22.73 22.66 43.19
CA GLN A 20 22.20 23.08 41.90
C GLN A 20 23.34 23.22 40.90
N THR A 21 23.19 22.52 39.77
CA THR A 21 24.12 22.22 38.67
C THR A 21 24.63 20.78 38.72
N TRP A 22 24.64 20.12 37.56
CA TRP A 22 24.82 18.68 37.34
C TRP A 22 23.57 17.79 37.43
N LEU A 23 22.52 18.17 36.72
CA LEU A 23 21.72 17.19 35.97
C LEU A 23 21.90 17.51 34.48
N HIS A 24 23.14 17.34 33.99
CA HIS A 24 23.33 17.07 32.57
C HIS A 24 22.76 15.67 32.34
N SER A 25 21.64 15.61 31.64
CA SER A 25 21.20 14.42 30.94
C SER A 25 22.40 13.88 30.14
N GLU A 26 23.01 12.79 30.60
CA GLU A 26 23.81 11.93 29.73
C GLU A 26 22.83 11.23 28.76
N THR A 27 22.29 12.02 27.83
CA THR A 27 21.94 11.47 26.53
C THR A 27 23.25 11.00 25.93
N LEU A 28 23.47 9.68 25.86
CA LEU A 28 24.46 9.09 24.97
C LEU A 28 24.34 9.82 23.63
N ARG A 29 25.28 10.73 23.33
CA ARG A 29 25.29 11.44 22.05
C ARG A 29 25.67 10.41 20.99
N LEU A 30 24.66 9.81 20.38
CA LEU A 30 24.84 8.96 19.21
C LEU A 30 25.66 9.73 18.19
N GLN A 31 26.78 9.14 17.76
CA GLN A 31 27.65 9.77 16.78
C GLN A 31 26.97 9.72 15.41
N ILE A 32 26.50 10.88 14.94
CA ILE A 32 25.88 11.06 13.63
C ILE A 32 26.79 11.92 12.74
N ALA A 33 26.52 11.94 11.45
CA ALA A 33 27.28 12.79 10.52
C ALA A 33 26.93 14.26 10.80
N SER A 34 27.94 15.14 10.78
CA SER A 34 27.74 16.58 10.92
C SER A 34 26.95 17.13 9.73
N GLY A 35 25.95 17.97 10.00
CA GLY A 35 25.16 18.64 8.97
C GLY A 35 23.94 19.34 9.56
N PRO A 36 23.08 19.92 8.70
CA PRO A 36 21.95 20.74 9.13
C PRO A 36 20.79 19.94 9.74
N PHE A 37 20.71 18.63 9.51
CA PHE A 37 19.67 17.79 10.10
C PHE A 37 20.08 17.37 11.51
N LEU A 38 19.27 17.76 12.49
CA LEU A 38 19.37 17.37 13.90
C LEU A 38 18.36 16.25 14.21
N PRO A 39 18.57 15.44 15.26
CA PRO A 39 17.69 14.32 15.63
C PRO A 39 16.36 14.76 16.30
N THR A 40 15.75 15.83 15.81
CA THR A 40 14.50 16.40 16.30
C THR A 40 13.46 16.40 15.18
N ALA A 41 12.17 16.27 15.54
CA ALA A 41 11.09 16.29 14.55
C ALA A 41 11.10 17.58 13.71
N GLU A 42 11.25 18.74 14.37
CA GLU A 42 11.31 20.05 13.73
C GLU A 42 12.47 20.18 12.73
N SER A 43 13.65 19.65 13.05
CA SER A 43 14.78 19.72 12.12
C SER A 43 14.58 18.80 10.92
N LEU A 44 14.06 17.59 11.13
CA LEU A 44 13.83 16.63 10.06
C LEU A 44 12.75 17.08 9.07
N THR A 45 11.78 17.91 9.46
CA THR A 45 10.77 18.44 8.53
C THR A 45 11.32 19.46 7.52
N ASN A 46 12.60 19.83 7.61
CA ASN A 46 13.28 20.55 6.52
C ASN A 46 13.60 19.66 5.32
N TYR A 47 13.30 18.37 5.38
CA TYR A 47 13.44 17.42 4.28
C TYR A 47 12.59 17.83 3.07
N VAL A 48 13.18 17.69 1.88
CA VAL A 48 12.50 17.84 0.60
C VAL A 48 12.79 16.59 -0.20
N CYS A 49 11.73 15.90 -0.64
CA CYS A 49 11.87 14.72 -1.47
C CYS A 49 12.56 15.06 -2.81
N PRO A 50 13.68 14.40 -3.15
CA PRO A 50 14.48 14.75 -4.30
C PRO A 50 13.76 14.43 -5.62
N ASP A 51 14.03 15.24 -6.66
CA ASP A 51 13.35 15.11 -7.94
C ASP A 51 13.62 13.76 -8.63
N TRP A 52 14.79 13.14 -8.42
CA TRP A 52 15.05 11.82 -9.00
C TRP A 52 14.01 10.78 -8.57
N PHE A 53 13.59 10.81 -7.29
CA PHE A 53 12.60 9.87 -6.77
C PHE A 53 11.24 10.19 -7.35
N ARG A 54 10.87 11.47 -7.37
CA ARG A 54 9.63 11.96 -7.98
C ARG A 54 9.55 11.65 -9.47
N ASP A 55 10.67 11.58 -10.17
CA ASP A 55 10.74 11.28 -11.60
C ASP A 55 10.79 9.77 -11.89
N ALA A 56 11.27 8.97 -10.92
CA ALA A 56 11.51 7.54 -11.05
C ALA A 56 10.23 6.72 -11.23
N LYS A 57 9.18 7.01 -10.45
CA LYS A 57 7.84 6.37 -10.46
C LYS A 57 7.76 4.90 -10.12
N PHE A 58 8.72 4.10 -10.57
CA PHE A 58 8.71 2.65 -10.46
C PHE A 58 10.08 2.14 -10.04
N GLY A 59 10.07 1.33 -8.98
CA GLY A 59 11.23 0.61 -8.49
C GLY A 59 10.92 -0.86 -8.27
N ILE A 60 11.97 -1.67 -8.22
CA ILE A 60 11.88 -3.10 -7.91
C ILE A 60 12.56 -3.39 -6.58
N TRP A 61 11.96 -4.24 -5.77
CA TRP A 61 12.49 -4.72 -4.51
C TRP A 61 12.80 -6.21 -4.59
N ALA A 62 13.92 -6.61 -3.99
CA ALA A 62 14.23 -8.00 -3.70
C ALA A 62 14.04 -8.28 -2.20
N HIS A 63 12.84 -8.68 -1.81
CA HIS A 63 12.54 -9.23 -0.48
C HIS A 63 13.01 -10.68 -0.40
N TRP A 64 14.33 -10.86 -0.42
CA TRP A 64 14.98 -12.15 -0.68
C TRP A 64 16.09 -12.43 0.32
N GLY A 65 16.25 -13.68 0.72
CA GLY A 65 17.09 -14.10 1.84
C GLY A 65 16.84 -15.56 2.21
N PRO A 66 17.38 -16.06 3.33
CA PRO A 66 17.24 -17.46 3.72
C PRO A 66 15.79 -17.92 3.88
N GLN A 67 14.85 -17.01 4.15
CA GLN A 67 13.42 -17.34 4.26
C GLN A 67 12.82 -17.83 2.94
N SER A 68 13.50 -17.64 1.80
CA SER A 68 13.10 -18.28 0.55
C SER A 68 13.31 -19.80 0.57
N VAL A 69 14.31 -20.34 1.31
CA VAL A 69 14.72 -21.76 1.25
C VAL A 69 13.55 -22.74 1.38
N PRO A 70 12.64 -22.58 2.36
CA PRO A 70 11.52 -23.50 2.52
C PRO A 70 10.47 -23.38 1.42
N MET A 71 10.52 -22.31 0.61
CA MET A 71 9.57 -22.01 -0.46
C MET A 71 8.11 -22.00 0.01
N ALA A 72 7.89 -21.55 1.25
CA ALA A 72 6.63 -21.63 1.98
C ALA A 72 6.08 -20.25 2.40
N GLY A 73 6.53 -19.18 1.74
CA GLY A 73 6.03 -17.82 1.92
C GLY A 73 6.64 -17.04 3.08
N ASP A 74 6.09 -15.86 3.30
CA ASP A 74 6.66 -14.88 4.23
C ASP A 74 6.61 -15.32 5.71
N TRP A 75 7.46 -14.70 6.53
CA TRP A 75 7.56 -14.87 7.98
C TRP A 75 7.87 -16.30 8.45
N TYR A 76 8.42 -17.14 7.56
CA TYR A 76 8.75 -18.52 7.87
C TYR A 76 9.61 -18.65 9.13
N ALA A 77 10.63 -17.78 9.30
CA ALA A 77 11.54 -17.80 10.43
C ALA A 77 10.82 -17.76 11.80
N ARG A 78 9.73 -16.99 11.91
CA ARG A 78 8.91 -16.93 13.13
C ARG A 78 7.94 -18.10 13.23
N ASN A 79 7.25 -18.34 12.13
CA ASN A 79 6.08 -19.21 12.09
C ASN A 79 6.45 -20.70 12.14
N LEU A 80 7.70 -21.06 11.85
CA LEU A 80 8.22 -22.40 12.10
C LEU A 80 8.26 -22.76 13.60
N TYR A 81 8.15 -21.79 14.51
CA TYR A 81 8.09 -22.01 15.97
C TYR A 81 6.67 -21.94 16.54
N LEU A 82 5.64 -21.84 15.70
CA LEU A 82 4.24 -21.77 16.13
C LEU A 82 3.58 -23.13 15.94
N GLN A 83 3.52 -23.95 17.00
CA GLN A 83 2.90 -25.27 16.97
C GLN A 83 1.46 -25.18 16.40
N GLY A 84 1.18 -25.99 15.37
CA GLY A 84 -0.11 -25.99 14.66
C GLY A 84 -0.19 -25.06 13.45
N HIS A 85 0.79 -24.18 13.23
CA HIS A 85 0.84 -23.35 12.04
C HIS A 85 1.26 -24.16 10.78
N ARG A 86 0.78 -23.78 9.59
CA ARG A 86 1.09 -24.48 8.33
C ARG A 86 2.60 -24.58 8.04
N GLN A 87 3.35 -23.51 8.31
CA GLN A 87 4.81 -23.48 8.10
C GLN A 87 5.56 -24.32 9.15
N TYR A 88 5.03 -24.44 10.38
CA TYR A 88 5.54 -25.35 11.39
C TYR A 88 5.37 -26.82 10.94
N GLN A 89 4.18 -27.19 10.43
CA GLN A 89 3.95 -28.56 9.92
C GLN A 89 4.86 -28.88 8.73
N HIS A 90 4.95 -27.96 7.78
CA HIS A 90 5.91 -28.07 6.68
C HIS A 90 7.35 -28.25 7.19
N HIS A 91 7.73 -27.55 8.27
CA HIS A 91 9.05 -27.69 8.87
C HIS A 91 9.29 -29.09 9.45
N LEU A 92 8.33 -29.63 10.19
CA LEU A 92 8.41 -30.99 10.73
C LEU A 92 8.62 -32.04 9.63
N GLU A 93 7.88 -31.91 8.54
CA GLU A 93 7.90 -32.87 7.42
C GLU A 93 9.23 -32.84 6.65
N HIS A 94 9.87 -31.68 6.52
CA HIS A 94 11.02 -31.49 5.61
C HIS A 94 12.37 -31.35 6.33
N TYR A 95 12.37 -30.79 7.54
CA TYR A 95 13.59 -30.39 8.25
C TYR A 95 13.71 -30.98 9.66
N GLY A 96 12.58 -31.38 10.27
CA GLY A 96 12.53 -31.95 11.61
C GLY A 96 11.97 -30.98 12.66
N HIS A 97 12.04 -31.35 13.94
CA HIS A 97 11.44 -30.55 15.00
C HIS A 97 12.25 -29.28 15.31
N PRO A 98 11.62 -28.10 15.53
CA PRO A 98 12.32 -26.84 15.81
C PRO A 98 13.25 -26.84 17.04
N SER A 99 13.12 -27.83 17.93
CA SER A 99 14.05 -28.03 19.06
C SER A 99 15.41 -28.59 18.65
N THR A 100 15.50 -29.30 17.53
CA THR A 100 16.74 -29.92 17.04
C THR A 100 17.19 -29.33 15.71
N ASN A 101 16.24 -28.92 14.88
CA ASN A 101 16.43 -28.38 13.54
C ASN A 101 15.62 -27.10 13.47
N GLY A 102 16.23 -25.95 13.76
CA GLY A 102 15.54 -24.67 13.80
C GLY A 102 16.03 -23.71 12.72
N TRP A 103 15.73 -22.43 12.87
CA TRP A 103 16.06 -21.41 11.88
C TRP A 103 17.56 -21.34 11.55
N LYS A 104 18.42 -21.48 12.55
CA LYS A 104 19.88 -21.52 12.41
C LYS A 104 20.36 -22.62 11.46
N ASP A 105 19.59 -23.70 11.30
CA ASP A 105 19.92 -24.84 10.44
C ASP A 105 19.38 -24.65 9.01
N ILE A 106 18.42 -23.74 8.82
CA ILE A 106 17.92 -23.34 7.49
C ILE A 106 18.87 -22.34 6.82
N ILE A 107 19.44 -21.40 7.59
CA ILE A 107 20.34 -20.35 7.06
C ILE A 107 21.45 -20.91 6.14
N PRO A 108 22.20 -21.97 6.53
CA PRO A 108 23.30 -22.49 5.70
C PRO A 108 22.84 -23.16 4.39
N LEU A 109 21.56 -23.49 4.27
CA LEU A 109 21.00 -24.09 3.05
C LEU A 109 20.77 -23.04 1.95
N TRP A 110 20.67 -21.77 2.30
CA TRP A 110 20.56 -20.69 1.32
C TRP A 110 21.91 -20.40 0.69
N ARG A 111 22.11 -20.84 -0.55
CA ARG A 111 23.40 -20.77 -1.23
C ARG A 111 23.43 -19.82 -2.43
N ALA A 112 22.28 -19.38 -2.92
CA ALA A 112 22.17 -18.44 -4.04
C ALA A 112 22.95 -18.89 -5.29
N GLU A 113 22.92 -20.20 -5.59
CA GLU A 113 23.84 -20.85 -6.54
C GLU A 113 23.75 -20.31 -7.97
N ARG A 114 22.60 -19.74 -8.33
CA ARG A 114 22.27 -19.22 -9.67
C ARG A 114 21.96 -17.73 -9.64
N PHE A 115 22.39 -17.05 -8.58
CA PHE A 115 22.18 -15.62 -8.40
C PHE A 115 23.06 -14.79 -9.34
N ASP A 116 22.40 -14.24 -10.36
CA ASP A 116 22.98 -13.34 -11.35
C ASP A 116 22.33 -11.94 -11.25
N PRO A 117 22.90 -11.03 -10.44
CA PRO A 117 22.36 -9.68 -10.29
C PRO A 117 22.45 -8.86 -11.58
N ASP A 118 23.40 -9.16 -12.48
CA ASP A 118 23.55 -8.43 -13.72
C ASP A 118 22.40 -8.74 -14.69
N ARG A 119 22.06 -10.02 -14.85
CA ARG A 119 20.92 -10.45 -15.67
C ARG A 119 19.61 -9.87 -15.15
N LEU A 120 19.39 -9.97 -13.84
CA LEU A 120 18.18 -9.50 -13.18
C LEU A 120 18.05 -7.98 -13.30
N MET A 121 19.12 -7.22 -13.04
CA MET A 121 19.10 -5.77 -13.15
C MET A 121 18.88 -5.28 -14.59
N ALA A 122 19.44 -5.98 -15.59
CA ALA A 122 19.19 -5.70 -17.00
C ALA A 122 17.69 -5.85 -17.34
N LEU A 123 17.06 -6.95 -16.90
CA LEU A 123 15.62 -7.19 -17.06
C LEU A 123 14.81 -6.12 -16.35
N TYR A 124 15.10 -5.84 -15.07
CA TYR A 124 14.38 -4.85 -14.26
C TYR A 124 14.43 -3.45 -14.86
N ARG A 125 15.58 -3.04 -15.40
CA ARG A 125 15.73 -1.77 -16.12
C ARG A 125 14.81 -1.70 -17.34
N ARG A 126 14.77 -2.77 -18.15
CA ARG A 126 13.91 -2.84 -19.35
C ARG A 126 12.43 -2.84 -18.96
N ALA A 127 12.06 -3.58 -17.93
CA ALA A 127 10.73 -3.59 -17.31
C ALA A 127 10.32 -2.21 -16.74
N GLY A 128 11.27 -1.28 -16.65
CA GLY A 128 11.01 0.13 -16.39
C GLY A 128 11.51 0.64 -15.05
N ALA A 129 12.13 -0.20 -14.22
CA ALA A 129 12.62 0.25 -12.93
C ALA A 129 13.65 1.37 -13.10
N ARG A 130 13.57 2.36 -12.21
CA ARG A 130 14.53 3.49 -12.13
C ARG A 130 15.31 3.50 -10.82
N TYR A 131 14.84 2.72 -9.85
CA TYR A 131 15.54 2.42 -8.62
C TYR A 131 15.33 0.95 -8.24
N PHE A 132 16.30 0.41 -7.51
CA PHE A 132 16.25 -0.95 -6.99
C PHE A 132 16.48 -0.93 -5.48
N VAL A 133 15.71 -1.71 -4.74
CA VAL A 133 15.87 -1.86 -3.28
C VAL A 133 16.31 -3.30 -3.00
N SER A 134 17.41 -3.46 -2.27
CA SER A 134 17.83 -4.77 -1.73
C SER A 134 17.31 -4.92 -0.31
N MET A 135 16.82 -6.11 0.06
CA MET A 135 16.75 -6.45 1.48
C MET A 135 18.16 -6.39 2.09
N ALA A 136 18.31 -5.71 3.23
CA ALA A 136 19.52 -5.74 4.02
C ALA A 136 19.37 -6.68 5.22
N VAL A 137 18.28 -6.57 5.97
CA VAL A 137 17.95 -7.46 7.09
C VAL A 137 16.45 -7.48 7.29
N HIS A 138 15.87 -8.68 7.37
CA HIS A 138 14.46 -8.86 7.69
C HIS A 138 14.27 -9.05 9.20
N HIS A 139 13.05 -9.40 9.66
CA HIS A 139 12.79 -9.70 11.08
C HIS A 139 13.52 -10.95 11.59
N ASP A 140 14.11 -11.75 10.72
CA ASP A 140 14.84 -12.98 11.03
C ASP A 140 16.27 -12.75 11.56
N ASN A 141 16.69 -11.48 11.65
CA ASN A 141 17.98 -11.04 12.18
C ASN A 141 19.19 -11.65 11.44
N PHE A 142 19.06 -11.87 10.13
CA PHE A 142 20.17 -12.29 9.27
C PHE A 142 20.58 -11.18 8.31
N ASP A 143 21.84 -10.72 8.41
CA ASP A 143 22.33 -9.60 7.59
C ASP A 143 22.73 -10.07 6.19
N LEU A 144 22.19 -9.45 5.16
CA LEU A 144 22.48 -9.77 3.75
C LEU A 144 23.70 -9.00 3.19
N TRP A 145 24.42 -8.31 4.07
CA TRP A 145 25.61 -7.53 3.76
C TRP A 145 26.82 -7.97 4.58
N ASN A 146 28.00 -7.41 4.32
CA ASN A 146 29.20 -7.66 5.11
C ASN A 146 29.17 -6.90 6.46
N SER A 147 28.26 -7.29 7.35
CA SER A 147 28.05 -6.65 8.65
C SER A 147 29.26 -6.80 9.58
N LYS A 148 29.74 -5.69 10.13
CA LYS A 148 30.82 -5.69 11.13
C LYS A 148 30.33 -6.00 12.54
N HIS A 149 29.01 -6.02 12.73
CA HIS A 149 28.37 -6.07 14.04
C HIS A 149 27.66 -7.39 14.32
N HIS A 150 27.52 -8.25 13.30
CA HIS A 150 26.74 -9.48 13.41
C HIS A 150 27.37 -10.60 12.60
N ARG A 151 27.67 -11.74 13.24
CA ARG A 151 28.29 -12.89 12.55
C ARG A 151 27.32 -13.65 11.65
N TRP A 152 26.02 -13.56 11.93
CA TRP A 152 24.97 -14.17 11.12
C TRP A 152 24.69 -13.28 9.91
N ASN A 153 25.55 -13.42 8.91
CA ASN A 153 25.45 -12.65 7.68
C ASN A 153 25.80 -13.47 6.44
N ALA A 154 25.35 -13.00 5.27
CA ALA A 154 25.47 -13.70 3.99
C ALA A 154 26.93 -13.87 3.50
N VAL A 155 27.88 -13.09 4.01
CA VAL A 155 29.31 -13.26 3.71
C VAL A 155 29.89 -14.41 4.53
N GLN A 156 29.50 -14.53 5.79
CA GLN A 156 29.99 -15.56 6.70
C GLN A 156 29.23 -16.88 6.62
N MET A 157 27.99 -16.89 6.12
CA MET A 157 27.12 -18.07 6.08
C MET A 157 26.31 -18.12 4.79
N GLY A 158 25.69 -19.26 4.49
CA GLY A 158 24.86 -19.43 3.30
C GLY A 158 25.64 -19.18 2.01
N PRO A 159 25.34 -18.12 1.22
CA PRO A 159 25.92 -17.90 -0.10
C PRO A 159 27.41 -17.48 -0.08
N LYS A 160 27.96 -17.14 1.10
CA LYS A 160 29.34 -16.62 1.25
C LYS A 160 29.62 -15.42 0.35
N ARG A 161 28.61 -14.55 0.21
CA ARG A 161 28.59 -13.42 -0.72
C ARG A 161 27.93 -12.21 -0.08
N ASP A 162 28.48 -11.03 -0.34
CA ASP A 162 27.84 -9.76 0.00
C ASP A 162 26.70 -9.52 -1.00
N ILE A 163 25.47 -9.84 -0.59
CA ILE A 163 24.29 -9.77 -1.46
C ILE A 163 23.89 -8.32 -1.71
N VAL A 164 23.85 -7.49 -0.67
CA VAL A 164 23.58 -6.04 -0.79
C VAL A 164 24.62 -5.37 -1.70
N GLY A 165 25.90 -5.67 -1.51
CA GLY A 165 26.98 -5.14 -2.36
C GLY A 165 26.88 -5.61 -3.82
N ALA A 166 26.54 -6.87 -4.05
CA ALA A 166 26.36 -7.40 -5.41
C ALA A 166 25.19 -6.70 -6.13
N TRP A 167 24.07 -6.49 -5.45
CA TRP A 167 22.95 -5.72 -6.00
C TRP A 167 23.31 -4.26 -6.28
N GLN A 168 24.03 -3.62 -5.36
CA GLN A 168 24.48 -2.23 -5.55
C GLN A 168 25.33 -2.08 -6.81
N GLN A 169 26.31 -2.97 -7.00
CA GLN A 169 27.20 -2.93 -8.16
C GLN A 169 26.41 -3.08 -9.45
N ALA A 170 25.47 -4.02 -9.51
CA ALA A 170 24.59 -4.18 -10.67
C ALA A 170 23.70 -2.94 -10.89
N ALA A 171 23.04 -2.43 -9.84
CA ALA A 171 22.18 -1.25 -9.95
C ALA A 171 22.94 -0.05 -10.55
N ARG A 172 24.15 0.23 -10.02
CA ARG A 172 25.02 1.29 -10.55
C ARG A 172 25.44 1.04 -11.99
N LYS A 173 25.83 -0.19 -12.34
CA LYS A 173 26.23 -0.57 -13.70
C LYS A 173 25.11 -0.36 -14.72
N TYR A 174 23.86 -0.61 -14.35
CA TYR A 174 22.69 -0.40 -15.22
C TYR A 174 22.02 0.97 -15.07
N GLY A 175 22.60 1.86 -14.24
CA GLY A 175 22.14 3.24 -14.09
C GLY A 175 20.85 3.41 -13.28
N LEU A 176 20.56 2.46 -12.38
CA LEU A 176 19.46 2.57 -11.42
C LEU A 176 19.98 3.19 -10.11
N ARG A 177 19.11 3.97 -9.45
CA ARG A 177 19.32 4.39 -8.06
C ARG A 177 19.25 3.16 -7.16
N PHE A 178 20.04 3.15 -6.10
CA PHE A 178 20.16 1.98 -5.22
C PHE A 178 19.65 2.29 -3.83
N GLY A 179 18.73 1.47 -3.34
CA GLY A 179 18.21 1.52 -1.98
C GLY A 179 18.40 0.22 -1.23
N VAL A 180 18.17 0.29 0.08
CA VAL A 180 18.13 -0.87 0.96
C VAL A 180 16.92 -0.81 1.88
N SER A 181 16.34 -1.96 2.22
CA SER A 181 15.31 -2.07 3.24
C SER A 181 15.83 -2.79 4.49
N GLU A 182 15.41 -2.31 5.66
CA GLU A 182 15.73 -2.91 6.96
C GLU A 182 14.48 -3.06 7.81
N HIS A 183 14.37 -4.21 8.47
CA HIS A 183 13.22 -4.58 9.28
C HIS A 183 13.68 -5.05 10.68
N LEU A 184 14.89 -4.64 11.08
CA LEU A 184 15.57 -5.15 12.27
C LEU A 184 14.90 -4.66 13.56
N GLY A 185 14.32 -3.45 13.54
CA GLY A 185 13.68 -2.87 14.72
C GLY A 185 12.62 -3.77 15.36
N THR A 186 11.90 -4.52 14.54
CA THR A 186 10.83 -5.45 14.97
C THR A 186 11.35 -6.80 15.43
N SER A 187 12.52 -7.22 14.94
CA SER A 187 13.05 -8.57 15.13
C SER A 187 13.11 -8.99 16.61
N TYR A 188 13.43 -8.04 17.49
CA TYR A 188 13.67 -8.27 18.91
C TYR A 188 12.51 -8.92 19.66
N THR A 189 11.26 -8.52 19.38
CA THR A 189 10.05 -9.08 20.01
C THR A 189 9.36 -10.07 19.08
N TRP A 190 9.38 -9.82 17.77
CA TRP A 190 8.78 -10.70 16.76
C TRP A 190 9.37 -12.11 16.78
N PHE A 191 10.68 -12.22 17.02
CA PHE A 191 11.37 -13.50 16.98
C PHE A 191 11.32 -14.29 18.31
N GLN A 192 10.67 -13.75 19.34
CA GLN A 192 10.56 -14.41 20.65
C GLN A 192 9.73 -15.70 20.61
N THR A 193 9.03 -16.01 19.51
CA THR A 193 8.40 -17.31 19.29
C THR A 193 9.42 -18.46 19.35
N ALA A 194 10.67 -18.21 18.96
CA ALA A 194 11.78 -19.16 19.04
C ALA A 194 12.20 -19.49 20.49
N LYS A 195 11.72 -18.73 21.49
CA LYS A 195 11.91 -19.03 22.92
C LYS A 195 10.85 -19.98 23.47
N GLY A 196 9.89 -20.39 22.63
CA GLY A 196 8.83 -21.30 23.01
C GLY A 196 9.26 -22.77 23.13
N ALA A 197 8.24 -23.60 23.26
CA ALA A 197 8.26 -25.04 23.17
C ALA A 197 6.85 -25.49 22.74
N ASP A 198 6.76 -26.64 22.10
CA ASP A 198 5.51 -27.33 21.83
C ASP A 198 4.69 -27.52 23.13
N LYS A 199 3.36 -27.44 23.03
CA LYS A 199 2.44 -27.66 24.15
C LYS A 199 1.94 -29.10 24.22
N THR A 200 1.91 -29.79 23.10
CA THR A 200 1.47 -31.18 22.97
C THR A 200 2.43 -31.98 22.07
N GLY A 201 2.23 -33.29 21.97
CA GLY A 201 3.05 -34.16 21.12
C GLY A 201 4.33 -34.67 21.79
N PRO A 202 5.16 -35.45 21.07
CA PRO A 202 6.29 -36.19 21.66
C PRO A 202 7.40 -35.31 22.26
N LEU A 203 7.53 -34.06 21.81
CA LEU A 203 8.50 -33.08 22.30
C LEU A 203 7.83 -31.92 23.05
N ALA A 204 6.63 -32.14 23.59
CA ALA A 204 5.94 -31.16 24.43
C ALA A 204 6.85 -30.70 25.60
N GLY A 205 6.97 -29.40 25.79
CA GLY A 205 7.80 -28.78 26.83
C GLY A 205 9.30 -28.79 26.55
N VAL A 206 9.78 -29.43 25.47
CA VAL A 206 11.18 -29.35 25.04
C VAL A 206 11.42 -27.98 24.40
N PRO A 207 12.34 -27.15 24.94
CA PRO A 207 12.61 -25.83 24.40
C PRO A 207 13.01 -25.90 22.92
N TYR A 208 12.55 -24.94 22.11
CA TYR A 208 13.06 -24.78 20.76
C TYR A 208 14.53 -24.34 20.76
N ASP A 209 15.23 -24.51 19.65
CA ASP A 209 16.66 -24.20 19.52
C ASP A 209 16.99 -22.72 19.81
N GLY A 210 16.02 -21.82 19.62
CA GLY A 210 16.12 -20.42 19.98
C GLY A 210 16.41 -20.18 21.46
N ASN A 211 16.17 -21.16 22.35
CA ASN A 211 16.52 -21.06 23.76
C ASN A 211 18.02 -21.23 24.04
N ASP A 212 18.82 -21.78 23.12
CA ASP A 212 20.27 -21.94 23.32
C ASP A 212 20.98 -20.57 23.36
N ALA A 213 21.57 -20.26 24.51
CA ALA A 213 22.31 -19.02 24.74
C ALA A 213 23.47 -18.80 23.76
N LYS A 214 24.03 -19.87 23.16
CA LYS A 214 25.10 -19.78 22.14
C LYS A 214 24.63 -19.17 20.82
N SER A 215 23.32 -19.11 20.59
CA SER A 215 22.70 -18.58 19.37
C SER A 215 21.81 -17.36 19.65
N TRP A 216 21.87 -16.78 20.85
CA TRP A 216 21.09 -15.58 21.19
C TRP A 216 21.51 -14.32 20.43
N ASP A 217 22.67 -14.32 19.80
CA ASP A 217 23.00 -13.24 18.87
C ASP A 217 22.11 -13.29 17.62
N LEU A 218 21.68 -14.47 17.16
CA LEU A 218 20.64 -14.64 16.13
C LEU A 218 19.22 -14.46 16.69
N TYR A 219 18.88 -15.18 17.76
CA TYR A 219 17.50 -15.26 18.27
C TYR A 219 17.11 -14.17 19.28
N HIS A 220 18.01 -13.23 19.55
CA HIS A 220 17.98 -12.30 20.68
C HIS A 220 17.98 -13.01 22.05
N PRO A 221 18.40 -12.37 23.15
CA PRO A 221 18.10 -12.92 24.48
C PRO A 221 16.58 -12.89 24.75
N PRO A 222 16.07 -13.64 25.75
CA PRO A 222 14.68 -13.55 26.17
C PRO A 222 14.29 -12.10 26.46
N ALA A 223 13.22 -11.63 25.84
CA ALA A 223 12.65 -10.31 26.12
C ALA A 223 12.07 -10.26 27.54
N ASP A 224 11.94 -9.06 28.09
CA ASP A 224 11.11 -8.85 29.28
C ASP A 224 9.68 -9.36 29.00
N PRO A 225 9.03 -10.11 29.91
CA PRO A 225 7.69 -10.66 29.67
C PRO A 225 6.62 -9.62 29.33
N HIS A 226 6.83 -8.35 29.68
CA HIS A 226 5.94 -7.22 29.35
C HIS A 226 6.32 -6.50 28.04
N ASP A 227 7.49 -6.78 27.47
CA ASP A 227 7.95 -6.21 26.21
C ASP A 227 7.40 -6.98 25.00
N ARG A 228 6.12 -6.76 24.72
CA ARG A 228 5.35 -7.46 23.68
C ARG A 228 4.98 -6.58 22.48
N GLY A 229 5.47 -5.34 22.46
CA GLY A 229 5.21 -4.40 21.38
C GLY A 229 5.90 -4.81 20.08
N TRP A 230 5.47 -4.23 18.95
CA TRP A 230 6.14 -4.40 17.66
C TRP A 230 7.59 -3.93 17.71
N TYR A 231 7.82 -2.77 18.36
CA TYR A 231 9.16 -2.31 18.72
C TYR A 231 9.38 -2.51 20.20
N SER A 232 10.52 -3.13 20.52
CA SER A 232 10.95 -3.32 21.90
C SER A 232 11.15 -1.99 22.63
N THR A 233 10.98 -2.00 23.95
CA THR A 233 11.34 -0.90 24.86
C THR A 233 12.77 -0.99 25.40
N ASN A 234 13.52 -2.06 25.08
CA ASN A 234 14.88 -2.29 25.55
C ASN A 234 15.89 -1.35 24.88
N ARG A 235 16.43 -0.43 25.69
CA ARG A 235 17.38 0.59 25.22
C ARG A 235 18.65 0.02 24.58
N GLN A 236 19.14 -1.15 25.01
CA GLN A 236 20.34 -1.73 24.40
C GLN A 236 20.08 -2.30 23.00
N TRP A 237 18.88 -2.79 22.74
CA TRP A 237 18.46 -3.19 21.41
C TRP A 237 18.28 -1.98 20.50
N HIS A 238 17.83 -0.83 21.01
CA HIS A 238 17.79 0.42 20.25
C HIS A 238 19.19 0.86 19.80
N LEU A 239 20.17 0.85 20.71
CA LEU A 239 21.55 1.21 20.42
C LEU A 239 22.22 0.20 19.47
N THR A 240 21.86 -1.08 19.56
CA THR A 240 22.36 -2.13 18.67
C THR A 240 21.81 -1.97 17.27
N TRP A 241 20.51 -1.70 17.13
CA TRP A 241 19.88 -1.35 15.86
C TRP A 241 20.57 -0.14 15.23
N PHE A 242 20.74 0.96 15.99
CA PHE A 242 21.38 2.17 15.48
C PHE A 242 22.78 1.90 14.92
N ARG A 243 23.63 1.19 15.66
CA ARG A 243 25.00 0.86 15.20
C ARG A 243 25.00 0.02 13.92
N ARG A 244 24.12 -1.00 13.86
CA ARG A 244 24.03 -1.91 12.70
C ARG A 244 23.53 -1.20 11.45
N ILE A 245 22.42 -0.46 11.55
CA ILE A 245 21.88 0.24 10.38
C ILE A 245 22.75 1.43 9.99
N LYS A 246 23.44 2.07 10.94
CA LYS A 246 24.47 3.07 10.63
C LYS A 246 25.63 2.45 9.83
N ASP A 247 26.14 1.27 10.21
CA ASP A 247 27.18 0.56 9.44
C ASP A 247 26.71 0.21 8.03
N LEU A 248 25.45 -0.20 7.86
CA LEU A 248 24.83 -0.39 6.54
C LEU A 248 24.83 0.91 5.72
N VAL A 249 24.35 2.01 6.29
CA VAL A 249 24.31 3.33 5.62
C VAL A 249 25.71 3.81 5.26
N ASP A 250 26.68 3.73 6.17
CA ASP A 250 28.06 4.17 5.93
C ASP A 250 28.77 3.31 4.87
N SER A 251 28.53 1.99 4.88
CA SER A 251 29.22 1.04 4.00
C SER A 251 28.71 1.09 2.57
N TYR A 252 27.41 1.30 2.37
CA TYR A 252 26.80 1.25 1.05
C TYR A 252 26.36 2.62 0.52
N GLN A 253 26.12 3.61 1.37
CA GLN A 253 25.64 4.94 0.97
C GLN A 253 24.44 4.86 0.00
N PRO A 254 23.34 4.22 0.41
CA PRO A 254 22.19 4.06 -0.46
C PRO A 254 21.55 5.41 -0.80
N ASP A 255 20.94 5.52 -1.97
CA ASP A 255 20.06 6.64 -2.34
C ASP A 255 18.74 6.59 -1.55
N LEU A 256 18.29 5.38 -1.17
CA LEU A 256 17.05 5.15 -0.44
C LEU A 256 17.24 4.19 0.74
N LEU A 257 16.73 4.55 1.92
CA LEU A 257 16.64 3.68 3.09
C LEU A 257 15.16 3.47 3.46
N TYR A 258 14.70 2.23 3.40
CA TYR A 258 13.35 1.83 3.79
C TYR A 258 13.39 1.13 5.15
N THR A 259 12.65 1.67 6.13
CA THR A 259 12.36 0.98 7.39
C THR A 259 10.92 0.45 7.39
N ASP A 260 10.76 -0.83 7.68
CA ASP A 260 9.44 -1.45 7.85
C ASP A 260 8.78 -1.01 9.16
N GLY A 261 7.55 -0.49 9.06
CA GLY A 261 6.85 0.19 10.16
C GLY A 261 7.17 1.70 10.25
N GLY A 262 6.79 2.35 11.35
CA GLY A 262 7.15 3.75 11.61
C GLY A 262 8.62 3.91 12.03
N ILE A 263 9.08 5.14 12.19
CA ILE A 263 10.43 5.47 12.67
C ILE A 263 10.68 4.78 14.03
N PRO A 264 11.69 3.89 14.15
CA PRO A 264 11.92 3.13 15.36
C PRO A 264 12.47 3.99 16.51
N PHE A 265 12.13 3.63 17.75
CA PHE A 265 12.91 4.01 18.94
C PHE A 265 13.10 5.52 19.18
N GLY A 266 12.16 6.35 18.70
CA GLY A 266 12.12 7.80 18.92
C GLY A 266 13.43 8.52 18.59
N GLY A 267 14.07 9.12 19.58
CA GLY A 267 15.31 9.88 19.39
C GLY A 267 16.44 9.08 18.74
N VAL A 268 16.48 7.76 18.92
CA VAL A 268 17.46 6.87 18.29
C VAL A 268 17.18 6.75 16.79
N GLY A 269 15.94 6.49 16.37
CA GLY A 269 15.55 6.47 14.96
C GLY A 269 15.75 7.80 14.27
N ARG A 270 15.33 8.91 14.92
CA ARG A 270 15.59 10.26 14.40
C ARG A 270 17.08 10.55 14.21
N SER A 271 17.94 10.01 15.09
CA SER A 271 19.40 10.12 14.94
C SER A 271 19.93 9.37 13.71
N LEU A 272 19.37 8.19 13.41
CA LEU A 272 19.74 7.47 12.19
C LEU A 272 19.33 8.24 10.93
N ILE A 273 18.11 8.78 10.89
CA ILE A 273 17.62 9.58 9.76
C ILE A 273 18.48 10.83 9.57
N ALA A 274 18.77 11.56 10.66
CA ALA A 274 19.65 12.73 10.60
C ALA A 274 21.05 12.38 10.09
N HIS A 275 21.62 11.25 10.56
CA HIS A 275 22.89 10.74 10.05
C HIS A 275 22.83 10.44 8.55
N PHE A 276 21.79 9.73 8.10
CA PHE A 276 21.60 9.37 6.69
C PHE A 276 21.53 10.61 5.79
N TYR A 277 20.69 11.59 6.15
CA TYR A 277 20.55 12.83 5.40
C TYR A 277 21.84 13.65 5.39
N ASN A 278 22.51 13.82 6.53
CA ASN A 278 23.76 14.58 6.60
C ASN A 278 24.91 13.90 5.85
N ALA A 279 25.01 12.57 5.92
CA ALA A 279 26.03 11.79 5.20
C ALA A 279 25.81 11.92 3.68
N ASN A 280 24.58 11.74 3.21
CA ASN A 280 24.22 11.89 1.82
C ASN A 280 24.44 13.33 1.32
N LEU A 281 24.04 14.34 2.09
CA LEU A 281 24.27 15.75 1.75
C LEU A 281 25.76 16.06 1.59
N ARG A 282 26.61 15.56 2.49
CA ARG A 282 28.07 15.72 2.41
C ARG A 282 28.66 15.06 1.16
N GLN A 283 28.10 13.92 0.75
CA GLN A 283 28.56 13.17 -0.41
C GLN A 283 28.19 13.84 -1.73
N HIS A 284 26.97 14.38 -1.84
CA HIS A 284 26.42 14.88 -3.11
C HIS A 284 26.39 16.41 -3.22
N GLY A 285 26.65 17.14 -2.13
CA GLY A 285 26.54 18.61 -2.07
C GLY A 285 25.10 19.13 -2.06
N ARG A 286 24.11 18.24 -2.21
CA ARG A 286 22.67 18.48 -2.07
C ARG A 286 22.01 17.21 -1.56
N LEU A 287 20.82 17.32 -0.96
CA LEU A 287 20.13 16.17 -0.41
C LEU A 287 19.51 15.33 -1.54
N GLU A 288 20.03 14.11 -1.72
CA GLU A 288 19.54 13.10 -2.65
C GLU A 288 18.92 11.89 -1.94
N ALA A 289 19.06 11.81 -0.61
CA ALA A 289 18.54 10.71 0.20
C ALA A 289 17.01 10.66 0.21
N VAL A 290 16.46 9.45 0.21
CA VAL A 290 15.04 9.17 0.45
C VAL A 290 14.93 8.20 1.62
N TYR A 291 14.29 8.62 2.70
CA TYR A 291 13.91 7.71 3.78
C TYR A 291 12.41 7.41 3.67
N THR A 292 12.05 6.12 3.65
CA THR A 292 10.66 5.67 3.60
C THR A 292 10.29 4.93 4.88
N CYS A 293 9.06 5.13 5.36
CA CYS A 293 8.50 4.42 6.51
C CYS A 293 6.97 4.44 6.46
N LYS A 294 6.34 3.54 7.22
CA LYS A 294 4.88 3.42 7.28
C LYS A 294 4.29 4.46 8.25
N ASN A 295 3.14 5.01 7.89
CA ASN A 295 2.31 5.87 8.74
C ASN A 295 1.27 5.05 9.55
N SER A 296 1.47 3.75 9.65
CA SER A 296 0.61 2.84 10.39
C SER A 296 1.45 1.89 11.23
N GLY A 297 0.82 1.35 12.29
CA GLY A 297 1.48 0.46 13.23
C GLY A 297 2.24 1.21 14.33
N SER A 298 3.38 0.65 14.73
CA SER A 298 4.22 1.17 15.83
C SER A 298 5.37 2.04 15.31
N GLY A 299 5.87 2.91 16.18
CA GLY A 299 6.91 3.89 15.83
C GLY A 299 6.32 5.28 15.58
N GLU A 300 7.20 6.22 15.26
CA GLU A 300 6.79 7.59 14.94
C GLU A 300 6.59 7.74 13.43
N PHE A 301 5.56 8.47 13.01
CA PHE A 301 5.52 9.04 11.66
C PHE A 301 5.50 10.56 11.78
N ILE A 302 6.45 11.23 11.13
CA ILE A 302 6.60 12.68 11.18
C ILE A 302 6.33 13.21 9.76
N PRO A 303 5.12 13.74 9.48
CA PRO A 303 4.78 14.22 8.15
C PRO A 303 5.78 15.26 7.63
N GLY A 304 6.40 14.98 6.49
CA GLY A 304 7.40 15.86 5.87
C GLY A 304 8.85 15.59 6.30
N ALA A 305 9.11 14.69 7.26
CA ALA A 305 10.47 14.24 7.59
C ALA A 305 10.91 13.00 6.78
N ALA A 306 9.94 12.29 6.18
CA ALA A 306 10.10 11.04 5.45
C ALA A 306 9.07 10.96 4.32
N VAL A 307 9.28 10.04 3.38
CA VAL A 307 8.26 9.62 2.40
C VAL A 307 7.39 8.55 3.04
N GLU A 308 6.07 8.74 3.00
CA GLU A 308 5.10 7.73 3.45
C GLU A 308 5.12 6.53 2.51
N ASP A 309 5.22 5.34 3.09
CA ASP A 309 5.12 4.06 2.40
C ASP A 309 3.84 3.34 2.82
N VAL A 310 2.97 3.02 1.85
CA VAL A 310 1.65 2.42 2.07
C VAL A 310 1.69 0.95 1.69
N GLU A 311 1.79 0.06 2.69
CA GLU A 311 1.84 -1.39 2.49
C GLU A 311 0.65 -1.95 1.68
N ARG A 312 0.97 -2.61 0.56
CA ARG A 312 0.03 -3.32 -0.33
C ARG A 312 -1.21 -2.50 -0.63
N GLY A 313 -1.04 -1.20 -0.87
CA GLY A 313 -2.12 -0.25 -0.73
C GLY A 313 -2.06 0.89 -1.73
N VAL A 314 -3.08 1.75 -1.65
CA VAL A 314 -3.15 2.97 -2.45
C VAL A 314 -3.67 4.12 -1.60
N LEU A 315 -3.60 5.34 -2.11
CA LEU A 315 -4.28 6.49 -1.53
C LEU A 315 -5.47 6.89 -2.40
N SER A 316 -6.45 7.55 -1.78
CA SER A 316 -7.74 7.85 -2.43
C SER A 316 -7.66 8.94 -3.51
N GLY A 317 -6.67 9.83 -3.41
CA GLY A 317 -6.51 10.96 -4.33
C GLY A 317 -5.09 11.49 -4.36
N ILE A 318 -4.91 12.62 -5.07
CA ILE A 318 -3.62 13.29 -5.22
C ILE A 318 -3.11 13.73 -3.85
N GLN A 319 -1.92 13.26 -3.48
CA GLN A 319 -1.26 13.72 -2.27
C GLN A 319 -0.42 14.98 -2.51
N PRO A 320 -0.40 15.93 -1.55
CA PRO A 320 0.43 17.13 -1.66
C PRO A 320 1.94 16.79 -1.60
N ARG A 321 2.32 15.72 -0.89
CA ARG A 321 3.69 15.24 -0.81
C ARG A 321 3.84 13.94 -1.63
N PRO A 322 5.02 13.69 -2.21
CA PRO A 322 5.32 12.39 -2.80
C PRO A 322 5.20 11.29 -1.74
N TRP A 323 4.67 10.14 -2.16
CA TRP A 323 4.51 8.93 -1.35
C TRP A 323 4.95 7.70 -2.16
N GLN A 324 5.06 6.57 -1.50
CA GLN A 324 5.35 5.27 -2.11
C GLN A 324 4.32 4.25 -1.65
N THR A 325 4.07 3.23 -2.46
CA THR A 325 3.53 1.96 -1.97
C THR A 325 4.45 0.84 -2.38
N ASP A 326 4.63 -0.10 -1.46
CA ASP A 326 5.24 -1.39 -1.66
C ASP A 326 4.15 -2.46 -1.89
N THR A 327 4.37 -3.31 -2.87
CA THR A 327 3.54 -4.50 -3.09
C THR A 327 4.38 -5.64 -3.66
N SER A 328 3.78 -6.80 -3.90
CA SER A 328 4.48 -7.95 -4.46
C SER A 328 3.72 -8.59 -5.61
N LEU A 329 4.47 -9.06 -6.61
CA LEU A 329 3.94 -9.91 -7.68
C LEU A 329 3.41 -11.24 -7.12
N GLY A 330 3.92 -11.69 -5.97
CA GLY A 330 3.44 -12.86 -5.25
C GLY A 330 3.24 -12.61 -3.74
N ASP A 331 3.66 -13.57 -2.92
CA ASP A 331 3.92 -13.36 -1.49
C ASP A 331 5.17 -12.47 -1.33
N TRP A 332 5.63 -12.13 -0.12
CA TRP A 332 6.87 -11.36 0.04
C TRP A 332 8.12 -12.23 -0.20
N PHE A 333 8.18 -13.42 0.42
CA PHE A 333 9.17 -14.46 0.08
C PHE A 333 8.58 -15.52 -0.85
N TYR A 334 9.45 -16.32 -1.47
CA TYR A 334 9.02 -17.36 -2.40
C TYR A 334 8.07 -18.37 -1.76
N ASN A 335 6.97 -18.64 -2.46
CA ASN A 335 5.89 -19.51 -2.02
C ASN A 335 5.38 -20.30 -3.22
N THR A 336 5.58 -21.61 -3.21
CA THR A 336 5.16 -22.50 -4.32
C THR A 336 3.65 -22.55 -4.53
N GLN A 337 2.86 -22.12 -3.55
CA GLN A 337 1.40 -22.14 -3.59
C GLN A 337 0.79 -20.79 -3.95
N TRP A 338 1.60 -19.77 -4.27
CA TRP A 338 1.10 -18.42 -4.50
C TRP A 338 0.74 -18.18 -5.97
N ASN A 339 -0.42 -17.54 -6.19
CA ASN A 339 -0.84 -17.12 -7.52
C ASN A 339 -0.24 -15.76 -7.87
N TYR A 340 0.57 -15.73 -8.92
CA TYR A 340 1.20 -14.51 -9.40
C TYR A 340 0.19 -13.51 -9.96
N ARG A 341 0.46 -12.22 -9.72
CA ARG A 341 -0.32 -11.13 -10.29
C ARG A 341 0.05 -10.93 -11.76
N PRO A 342 -0.92 -10.73 -12.67
CA PRO A 342 -0.63 -10.52 -14.09
C PRO A 342 -0.03 -9.12 -14.33
N ALA A 343 0.75 -8.95 -15.41
CA ALA A 343 1.37 -7.66 -15.77
C ALA A 343 0.35 -6.53 -15.91
N ARG A 344 -0.86 -6.81 -16.43
CA ARG A 344 -1.97 -5.85 -16.50
C ARG A 344 -2.25 -5.19 -15.14
N TRP A 345 -2.29 -5.98 -14.06
CA TRP A 345 -2.58 -5.47 -12.74
C TRP A 345 -1.48 -4.52 -12.26
N ILE A 346 -0.22 -4.88 -12.45
CA ILE A 346 0.93 -4.04 -12.08
C ILE A 346 0.91 -2.73 -12.85
N ILE A 347 0.67 -2.79 -14.17
CA ILE A 347 0.60 -1.60 -15.04
C ILE A 347 -0.53 -0.67 -14.61
N HIS A 348 -1.72 -1.21 -14.36
CA HIS A 348 -2.87 -0.41 -13.93
C HIS A 348 -2.64 0.24 -12.57
N LEU A 349 -2.06 -0.50 -11.64
CA LEU A 349 -1.70 0.00 -10.32
C LEU A 349 -0.64 1.11 -10.41
N LEU A 350 0.42 0.92 -11.20
CA LEU A 350 1.44 1.95 -11.46
C LEU A 350 0.81 3.24 -12.01
N VAL A 351 -0.06 3.12 -13.01
CA VAL A 351 -0.74 4.28 -13.62
C VAL A 351 -1.62 5.02 -12.60
N ASP A 352 -2.37 4.31 -11.77
CA ASP A 352 -3.19 4.90 -10.70
C ASP A 352 -2.32 5.62 -9.66
N ILE A 353 -1.28 4.98 -9.15
CA ILE A 353 -0.36 5.53 -8.15
C ILE A 353 0.33 6.81 -8.66
N VAL A 354 0.86 6.78 -9.89
CA VAL A 354 1.59 7.92 -10.46
C VAL A 354 0.68 9.13 -10.64
N SER A 355 -0.59 8.90 -11.02
CA SER A 355 -1.59 9.96 -11.15
C SER A 355 -1.94 10.65 -9.81
N LYS A 356 -1.59 10.02 -8.69
CA LYS A 356 -1.85 10.49 -7.32
C LYS A 356 -0.60 10.95 -6.57
N ASN A 357 0.48 11.23 -7.29
CA ASN A 357 1.78 11.69 -6.78
C ASN A 357 2.62 10.60 -6.09
N GLY A 358 2.34 9.32 -6.36
CA GLY A 358 3.05 8.21 -5.75
C GLY A 358 4.10 7.55 -6.65
N ASN A 359 4.91 6.70 -6.03
CA ASN A 359 5.77 5.70 -6.67
C ASN A 359 5.33 4.28 -6.29
N LEU A 360 5.54 3.32 -7.18
CA LEU A 360 5.33 1.90 -6.94
C LEU A 360 6.68 1.20 -6.73
N LEU A 361 6.87 0.57 -5.56
CA LEU A 361 7.96 -0.35 -5.28
C LEU A 361 7.43 -1.78 -5.37
N LEU A 362 7.73 -2.47 -6.47
CA LEU A 362 7.27 -3.84 -6.68
C LEU A 362 8.31 -4.85 -6.22
N ASN A 363 7.96 -5.68 -5.25
CA ASN A 363 8.73 -6.87 -4.92
C ASN A 363 8.63 -7.91 -6.03
N VAL A 364 9.79 -8.33 -6.53
CA VAL A 364 9.94 -9.43 -7.48
C VAL A 364 10.44 -10.65 -6.71
N VAL A 365 9.55 -11.63 -6.58
CA VAL A 365 9.78 -12.82 -5.76
C VAL A 365 10.79 -13.75 -6.44
N GLN A 366 11.83 -14.14 -5.71
CA GLN A 366 12.96 -14.95 -6.21
C GLN A 366 13.05 -16.30 -5.49
N ARG A 367 13.35 -17.35 -6.26
CA ARG A 367 13.69 -18.67 -5.73
C ARG A 367 14.93 -18.63 -4.83
N PRO A 368 15.15 -19.63 -3.97
CA PRO A 368 16.34 -19.67 -3.10
C PRO A 368 17.68 -19.62 -3.84
N ASP A 369 17.73 -20.17 -5.05
CA ASP A 369 18.92 -20.20 -5.89
C ASP A 369 19.20 -18.85 -6.58
N GLY A 370 18.28 -17.89 -6.51
CA GLY A 370 18.39 -16.56 -7.14
C GLY A 370 17.76 -16.46 -8.53
N THR A 371 17.04 -17.50 -8.99
CA THR A 371 16.28 -17.46 -10.25
C THR A 371 14.84 -16.98 -10.07
N LEU A 372 14.21 -16.62 -11.20
CA LEU A 372 12.81 -16.24 -11.28
C LEU A 372 11.99 -17.38 -11.88
N ASP A 373 10.72 -17.46 -11.51
CA ASP A 373 9.76 -18.32 -12.21
C ASP A 373 9.47 -17.77 -13.62
N PRO A 374 9.22 -18.63 -14.62
CA PRO A 374 8.91 -18.21 -15.98
C PRO A 374 7.77 -17.18 -16.06
N GLU A 375 6.75 -17.33 -15.22
CA GLU A 375 5.61 -16.41 -15.13
C GLU A 375 6.02 -15.01 -14.66
N VAL A 376 6.97 -14.96 -13.72
CA VAL A 376 7.54 -13.70 -13.21
C VAL A 376 8.39 -13.05 -14.29
N GLU A 377 9.21 -13.82 -15.01
CA GLU A 377 9.98 -13.31 -16.15
C GLU A 377 9.07 -12.78 -17.25
N GLN A 378 8.02 -13.52 -17.61
CA GLN A 378 7.06 -13.11 -18.61
C GLN A 378 6.36 -11.81 -18.22
N ALA A 379 5.91 -11.68 -16.97
CA ALA A 379 5.28 -10.44 -16.51
C ALA A 379 6.21 -9.23 -16.61
N LEU A 380 7.51 -9.40 -16.32
CA LEU A 380 8.51 -8.33 -16.45
C LEU A 380 8.83 -7.98 -17.91
N GLU A 381 8.82 -8.96 -18.82
CA GLU A 381 8.97 -8.71 -20.25
C GLU A 381 7.74 -8.00 -20.84
N GLU A 382 6.53 -8.38 -20.43
CA GLU A 382 5.30 -7.65 -20.80
C GLU A 382 5.32 -6.20 -20.29
N MET A 383 5.84 -5.97 -19.08
CA MET A 383 6.08 -4.62 -18.57
C MET A 383 7.11 -3.87 -19.43
N ALA A 384 8.18 -4.54 -19.88
CA ALA A 384 9.21 -3.91 -20.72
C ALA A 384 8.63 -3.44 -22.05
N ASP A 385 7.82 -4.28 -22.71
CA ASP A 385 7.12 -3.94 -23.94
C ASP A 385 6.16 -2.76 -23.73
N TRP A 386 5.42 -2.76 -22.63
CA TRP A 386 4.51 -1.66 -22.31
C TRP A 386 5.25 -0.34 -22.06
N VAL A 387 6.34 -0.38 -21.29
CA VAL A 387 7.17 0.78 -20.95
C VAL A 387 7.83 1.39 -22.19
N ALA A 388 8.27 0.56 -23.14
CA ALA A 388 8.87 1.04 -24.39
C ALA A 388 7.92 1.97 -25.17
N VAL A 389 6.60 1.77 -25.04
CA VAL A 389 5.58 2.59 -25.71
C VAL A 389 5.04 3.71 -24.82
N HIS A 390 4.75 3.41 -23.55
CA HIS A 390 3.96 4.28 -22.66
C HIS A 390 4.82 5.05 -21.64
N GLY A 391 6.12 4.76 -21.55
CA GLY A 391 6.99 5.31 -20.52
C GLY A 391 7.02 6.85 -20.46
N GLU A 392 6.82 7.55 -21.59
CA GLU A 392 6.78 9.02 -21.59
C GLU A 392 5.59 9.60 -20.80
N ALA A 393 4.51 8.83 -20.64
CA ALA A 393 3.33 9.21 -19.85
C ALA A 393 3.50 8.92 -18.35
N ILE A 394 4.61 8.30 -17.95
CA ILE A 394 4.88 7.88 -16.56
C ILE A 394 6.09 8.64 -16.00
N TYR A 395 7.27 8.45 -16.57
CA TYR A 395 8.51 8.95 -16.00
C TYR A 395 8.63 10.48 -16.11
N ALA A 396 9.16 11.11 -15.06
CA ALA A 396 9.30 12.56 -14.94
C ALA A 396 7.97 13.35 -15.07
N THR A 397 6.82 12.68 -14.95
CA THR A 397 5.52 13.34 -14.92
C THR A 397 5.12 13.79 -13.52
N ARG A 398 4.11 14.64 -13.42
CA ARG A 398 3.43 15.01 -12.17
C ARG A 398 1.92 14.80 -12.34
N PRO A 399 1.16 14.62 -11.25
CA PRO A 399 -0.30 14.65 -11.31
C PRO A 399 -0.80 15.87 -12.06
N TRP A 400 -1.94 15.72 -12.73
CA TRP A 400 -2.70 16.89 -13.21
C TRP A 400 -3.52 17.50 -12.06
N TYR A 401 -4.51 18.33 -12.37
CA TYR A 401 -5.42 18.91 -11.37
C TYR A 401 -6.37 17.87 -10.74
N VAL A 402 -6.67 16.80 -11.48
CA VAL A 402 -7.42 15.62 -11.00
C VAL A 402 -6.63 14.37 -11.38
N PHE A 403 -6.67 13.32 -10.55
CA PHE A 403 -5.89 12.11 -10.81
C PHE A 403 -6.49 11.29 -11.96
N GLY A 404 -7.80 11.37 -12.17
CA GLY A 404 -8.48 10.53 -13.14
C GLY A 404 -9.99 10.66 -13.15
N GLU A 405 -10.59 9.88 -14.04
CA GLU A 405 -12.03 9.70 -14.18
C GLU A 405 -12.37 8.23 -14.44
N GLY A 406 -13.64 7.87 -14.35
CA GLY A 406 -14.11 6.48 -14.52
C GLY A 406 -14.92 5.94 -13.34
N PRO A 407 -15.52 4.76 -13.50
CA PRO A 407 -16.39 4.15 -12.49
C PRO A 407 -15.64 3.65 -11.25
N VAL A 408 -14.37 3.26 -11.37
CA VAL A 408 -13.62 2.70 -10.24
C VAL A 408 -12.98 3.82 -9.42
N ARG A 409 -13.32 3.84 -8.13
CA ARG A 409 -12.85 4.81 -7.15
C ARG A 409 -12.07 4.11 -6.03
N PRO A 410 -10.73 4.01 -6.14
CA PRO A 410 -9.92 3.50 -5.05
C PRO A 410 -10.11 4.35 -3.79
N ARG A 411 -10.57 3.73 -2.70
CA ARG A 411 -10.80 4.42 -1.42
C ARG A 411 -9.53 4.63 -0.61
N GLY A 412 -8.45 3.97 -1.00
CA GLY A 412 -7.16 3.99 -0.30
C GLY A 412 -7.11 3.17 0.98
N GLY A 413 -5.90 3.05 1.53
CA GLY A 413 -5.57 2.26 2.72
C GLY A 413 -4.59 1.12 2.42
N HIS A 414 -4.07 0.53 3.49
CA HIS A 414 -3.20 -0.65 3.44
C HIS A 414 -3.99 -1.89 3.00
N PHE A 415 -3.33 -2.81 2.27
CA PHE A 415 -3.92 -4.05 1.77
C PHE A 415 -5.19 -3.83 0.92
N ARG A 416 -5.22 -2.73 0.14
CA ARG A 416 -6.37 -2.28 -0.67
C ARG A 416 -5.92 -1.89 -2.07
N GLU A 417 -5.40 -2.86 -2.81
CA GLU A 417 -4.77 -2.69 -4.13
C GLU A 417 -5.47 -3.46 -5.27
N ASP A 418 -6.56 -4.15 -4.96
CA ASP A 418 -7.39 -4.89 -5.90
C ASP A 418 -8.54 -4.03 -6.45
N PHE A 419 -8.46 -3.68 -7.72
CA PHE A 419 -9.44 -2.83 -8.40
C PHE A 419 -9.79 -3.41 -9.78
N PRO A 420 -11.09 -3.50 -10.13
CA PRO A 420 -11.54 -3.99 -11.43
C PRO A 420 -11.51 -2.87 -12.47
N PHE A 421 -10.33 -2.29 -12.72
CA PHE A 421 -10.20 -1.21 -13.70
C PHE A 421 -10.60 -1.64 -15.11
N THR A 422 -11.19 -0.70 -15.84
CA THR A 422 -11.67 -0.88 -17.20
C THR A 422 -11.10 0.19 -18.13
N ALA A 423 -11.35 0.06 -19.43
CA ALA A 423 -11.02 1.10 -20.42
C ALA A 423 -11.72 2.45 -20.15
N ARG A 424 -12.76 2.48 -19.31
CA ARG A 424 -13.45 3.71 -18.90
C ARG A 424 -12.77 4.42 -17.74
N ASP A 425 -11.84 3.75 -17.07
CA ASP A 425 -10.99 4.34 -16.05
C ASP A 425 -9.80 5.01 -16.72
N ILE A 426 -9.74 6.33 -16.62
CA ILE A 426 -8.69 7.15 -17.22
C ILE A 426 -7.90 7.79 -16.08
N ARG A 427 -6.57 7.80 -16.21
CA ARG A 427 -5.66 8.48 -15.29
C ARG A 427 -4.87 9.57 -16.00
N PHE A 428 -4.58 10.64 -15.27
CA PHE A 428 -3.93 11.82 -15.83
C PHE A 428 -2.57 12.07 -15.20
N THR A 429 -1.61 12.38 -16.07
CA THR A 429 -0.28 12.87 -15.67
C THR A 429 0.11 14.01 -16.60
N THR A 430 1.08 14.83 -16.19
CA THR A 430 1.55 15.98 -16.97
C THR A 430 3.06 16.06 -17.01
N ARG A 431 3.59 16.58 -18.12
CA ARG A 431 4.99 16.96 -18.25
C ARG A 431 5.10 18.23 -19.08
N GLY A 432 5.52 19.33 -18.44
CA GLY A 432 5.52 20.65 -19.07
C GLY A 432 4.10 21.05 -19.50
N ARG A 433 3.90 21.31 -20.80
CA ARG A 433 2.58 21.67 -21.37
C ARG A 433 1.78 20.48 -21.88
N THR A 434 2.32 19.27 -21.76
CA THR A 434 1.68 18.04 -22.23
C THR A 434 0.83 17.45 -21.12
N LEU A 435 -0.42 17.15 -21.44
CA LEU A 435 -1.31 16.30 -20.65
C LEU A 435 -1.29 14.90 -21.23
N TYR A 436 -1.11 13.90 -20.37
CA TYR A 436 -1.30 12.51 -20.71
C TYR A 436 -2.61 12.02 -20.11
N ALA A 437 -3.42 11.35 -20.93
CA ALA A 437 -4.62 10.65 -20.50
C ALA A 437 -4.45 9.16 -20.80
N ILE A 438 -4.50 8.32 -19.77
CA ILE A 438 -4.18 6.89 -19.85
C ILE A 438 -5.44 6.10 -19.50
N ALA A 439 -6.11 5.56 -20.52
CA ALA A 439 -7.23 4.64 -20.33
C ALA A 439 -6.70 3.26 -19.92
N LEU A 440 -7.26 2.68 -18.85
CA LEU A 440 -6.84 1.40 -18.26
C LEU A 440 -7.43 0.19 -19.01
N GLY A 441 -7.36 0.23 -20.34
CA GLY A 441 -7.80 -0.82 -21.23
C GLY A 441 -8.07 -0.32 -22.64
N TRP A 442 -8.49 -1.23 -23.50
CA TRP A 442 -8.95 -0.94 -24.84
C TRP A 442 -10.47 -1.21 -24.92
N PRO A 443 -11.31 -0.20 -25.18
CA PRO A 443 -12.76 -0.38 -25.24
C PRO A 443 -13.18 -1.09 -26.53
N GLU A 444 -14.15 -1.99 -26.43
CA GLU A 444 -14.67 -2.77 -27.58
C GLU A 444 -15.30 -1.87 -28.65
N ASP A 445 -16.01 -0.82 -28.22
CA ASP A 445 -16.60 0.16 -29.12
C ASP A 445 -15.56 1.08 -29.79
N ARG A 446 -14.28 0.96 -29.42
CA ARG A 446 -13.15 1.77 -29.89
C ARG A 446 -13.31 3.27 -29.66
N GLN A 447 -14.05 3.66 -28.63
CA GLN A 447 -14.28 5.05 -28.28
C GLN A 447 -13.84 5.34 -26.84
N ILE A 448 -12.99 6.34 -26.68
CA ILE A 448 -12.66 6.91 -25.37
C ILE A 448 -13.27 8.30 -25.28
N VAL A 449 -13.89 8.61 -24.14
CA VAL A 449 -14.43 9.94 -23.85
C VAL A 449 -13.73 10.47 -22.61
N ILE A 450 -12.96 11.55 -22.76
CA ILE A 450 -12.30 12.26 -21.67
C ILE A 450 -13.19 13.44 -21.28
N ARG A 451 -14.01 13.25 -20.26
CA ARG A 451 -15.04 14.20 -19.81
C ARG A 451 -14.43 15.45 -19.19
N SER A 452 -13.34 15.29 -18.45
CA SER A 452 -12.58 16.39 -17.86
C SER A 452 -12.13 17.43 -18.91
N LEU A 453 -12.02 17.04 -20.18
CA LEU A 453 -11.61 17.92 -21.29
C LEU A 453 -12.78 18.39 -22.17
N ALA A 454 -14.01 18.43 -21.62
CA ALA A 454 -15.15 19.02 -22.31
C ALA A 454 -14.90 20.47 -22.73
N SER A 455 -15.49 20.88 -23.86
CA SER A 455 -15.51 22.29 -24.27
C SER A 455 -16.52 23.07 -23.44
N VAL A 456 -16.16 24.26 -22.99
CA VAL A 456 -17.08 25.16 -22.27
C VAL A 456 -17.47 26.32 -23.19
N PRO A 457 -18.75 26.42 -23.63
CA PRO A 457 -19.21 27.48 -24.52
C PRO A 457 -18.89 28.88 -23.98
N GLY A 458 -18.50 29.80 -24.87
CA GLY A 458 -18.17 31.18 -24.49
C GLY A 458 -16.83 31.38 -23.77
N THR A 459 -16.04 30.32 -23.55
CA THR A 459 -14.74 30.42 -22.85
C THR A 459 -13.57 29.97 -23.72
N SER A 460 -12.34 30.17 -23.22
CA SER A 460 -11.12 29.62 -23.81
C SER A 460 -10.63 28.34 -23.11
N THR A 461 -11.46 27.72 -22.27
CA THR A 461 -11.15 26.49 -21.54
C THR A 461 -11.03 25.31 -22.49
N ASN A 462 -10.05 24.44 -22.24
CA ASN A 462 -9.79 23.21 -22.99
C ASN A 462 -9.65 23.40 -24.51
N ARG A 463 -8.86 24.37 -24.97
CA ARG A 463 -8.60 24.53 -26.42
C ARG A 463 -7.56 23.51 -26.87
N ILE A 464 -8.03 22.33 -27.29
CA ILE A 464 -7.19 21.22 -27.75
C ILE A 464 -6.58 21.56 -29.11
N GLN A 465 -5.27 21.34 -29.23
CA GLN A 465 -4.51 21.55 -30.46
C GLN A 465 -4.09 20.24 -31.10
N SER A 466 -3.70 19.24 -30.28
CA SER A 466 -3.34 17.93 -30.80
C SER A 466 -3.68 16.82 -29.81
N VAL A 467 -4.00 15.66 -30.37
CA VAL A 467 -4.21 14.39 -29.66
C VAL A 467 -3.47 13.32 -30.43
N GLN A 468 -2.61 12.57 -29.75
CA GLN A 468 -1.81 11.49 -30.35
C GLN A 468 -1.86 10.27 -29.45
N LEU A 469 -2.18 9.10 -30.02
CA LEU A 469 -2.12 7.82 -29.32
C LEU A 469 -0.64 7.35 -29.29
N LEU A 470 -0.11 7.08 -28.10
CA LEU A 470 1.27 6.61 -27.96
C LEU A 470 1.44 5.23 -28.62
N GLY A 471 2.55 5.02 -29.32
CA GLY A 471 2.80 3.79 -30.09
C GLY A 471 2.05 3.68 -31.42
N HIS A 472 1.18 4.63 -31.76
CA HIS A 472 0.48 4.66 -33.04
C HIS A 472 1.12 5.69 -33.99
N PRO A 473 1.60 5.30 -35.19
CA PRO A 473 2.22 6.23 -36.13
C PRO A 473 1.20 7.12 -36.86
N GLY A 474 -0.07 6.70 -36.91
CA GLY A 474 -1.15 7.41 -37.59
C GLY A 474 -1.79 8.51 -36.75
N ARG A 475 -2.73 9.23 -37.36
CA ARG A 475 -3.57 10.21 -36.66
C ARG A 475 -4.79 9.50 -36.09
N VAL A 476 -5.17 9.85 -34.86
CA VAL A 476 -6.47 9.48 -34.30
C VAL A 476 -7.52 10.51 -34.68
N HIS A 477 -8.73 10.05 -34.97
CA HIS A 477 -9.87 10.95 -35.12
C HIS A 477 -10.42 11.33 -33.75
N TRP A 478 -10.65 12.61 -33.53
CA TRP A 478 -11.22 13.10 -32.29
C TRP A 478 -12.14 14.29 -32.52
N SER A 479 -13.09 14.47 -31.61
CA SER A 479 -13.98 15.61 -31.57
C SER A 479 -14.15 16.07 -30.12
N GLN A 480 -14.26 17.37 -29.92
CA GLN A 480 -14.49 17.95 -28.60
C GLN A 480 -15.89 18.55 -28.56
N THR A 481 -16.65 18.20 -27.53
CA THR A 481 -18.01 18.70 -27.29
C THR A 481 -18.17 19.09 -25.82
N THR A 482 -19.34 19.60 -25.45
CA THR A 482 -19.71 19.84 -24.05
C THR A 482 -19.75 18.56 -23.19
N ASN A 483 -19.76 17.38 -23.82
CA ASN A 483 -19.76 16.09 -23.13
C ASN A 483 -18.34 15.54 -22.86
N GLY A 484 -17.32 16.11 -23.50
CA GLY A 484 -15.93 15.63 -23.38
C GLY A 484 -15.15 15.68 -24.71
N LEU A 485 -13.88 15.32 -24.63
CA LEU A 485 -13.04 14.98 -25.78
C LEU A 485 -13.27 13.51 -26.13
N THR A 486 -13.89 13.25 -27.27
CA THR A 486 -14.09 11.91 -27.83
C THR A 486 -12.93 11.56 -28.76
N ILE A 487 -12.34 10.39 -28.58
CA ILE A 487 -11.24 9.88 -29.40
C ILE A 487 -11.65 8.51 -29.96
N ARG A 488 -11.54 8.33 -31.28
CA ARG A 488 -11.73 7.06 -31.97
C ARG A 488 -10.41 6.32 -32.06
N LEU A 489 -10.38 5.10 -31.54
CA LEU A 489 -9.21 4.22 -31.56
C LEU A 489 -9.10 3.44 -32.88
N PRO A 490 -7.86 3.11 -33.32
CA PRO A 490 -7.64 2.24 -34.47
C PRO A 490 -8.21 0.83 -34.24
N ASP A 491 -8.30 0.02 -35.30
CA ASP A 491 -8.81 -1.36 -35.18
C ASP A 491 -7.88 -2.25 -34.34
N LYS A 492 -6.57 -2.09 -34.52
CA LYS A 492 -5.55 -2.88 -33.80
C LYS A 492 -5.06 -2.13 -32.55
N PRO A 493 -5.17 -2.72 -31.35
CA PRO A 493 -4.59 -2.16 -30.14
C PRO A 493 -3.07 -1.99 -30.25
N VAL A 494 -2.55 -0.86 -29.76
CA VAL A 494 -1.09 -0.65 -29.61
C VAL A 494 -0.53 -1.40 -28.40
N SER A 495 -1.38 -1.75 -27.45
CA SER A 495 -1.06 -2.54 -26.26
C SER A 495 -2.32 -3.24 -25.75
N PRO A 496 -2.20 -4.44 -25.16
CA PRO A 496 -3.33 -5.12 -24.52
C PRO A 496 -3.73 -4.50 -23.18
N HIS A 497 -2.90 -3.63 -22.57
CA HIS A 497 -3.10 -3.16 -21.20
C HIS A 497 -3.75 -1.78 -21.09
N THR A 498 -3.34 -0.82 -21.95
CA THR A 498 -3.79 0.58 -21.88
C THR A 498 -3.88 1.24 -23.25
N ALA A 499 -4.61 2.34 -23.33
CA ALA A 499 -4.48 3.33 -24.40
C ALA A 499 -4.08 4.69 -23.80
N ALA A 500 -2.87 5.17 -24.06
CA ALA A 500 -2.42 6.48 -23.58
C ALA A 500 -2.36 7.52 -24.70
N PHE A 501 -2.82 8.72 -24.38
CA PHE A 501 -2.86 9.85 -25.30
C PHE A 501 -1.95 10.96 -24.82
N ARG A 502 -1.12 11.47 -25.72
CA ARG A 502 -0.46 12.77 -25.59
C ARG A 502 -1.40 13.85 -26.10
N ILE A 503 -1.74 14.80 -25.24
CA ILE A 503 -2.67 15.89 -25.52
C ILE A 503 -1.97 17.23 -25.28
N THR A 504 -2.01 18.10 -26.29
CA THR A 504 -1.53 19.49 -26.16
C THR A 504 -2.64 20.47 -26.49
N GLY A 505 -2.60 21.62 -25.84
CA GLY A 505 -3.59 22.67 -26.04
C GLY A 505 -3.34 23.87 -25.15
N ARG A 506 -4.32 24.76 -25.07
CA ARG A 506 -4.32 25.93 -24.19
C ARG A 506 -5.42 25.79 -23.14
N ASN A 507 -5.12 26.25 -21.92
CA ASN A 507 -6.04 26.27 -20.79
C ASN A 507 -6.69 24.89 -20.52
N LEU A 508 -5.86 23.84 -20.50
CA LEU A 508 -6.31 22.49 -20.19
C LEU A 508 -6.62 22.38 -18.69
N PHE A 509 -7.88 22.53 -18.34
CA PHE A 509 -8.40 22.49 -16.97
C PHE A 509 -9.56 21.49 -16.88
N PRO A 510 -9.65 20.69 -15.79
CA PRO A 510 -10.74 19.77 -15.63
C PRO A 510 -12.05 20.56 -15.50
N VAL A 511 -13.04 20.20 -16.33
CA VAL A 511 -14.42 20.67 -16.18
C VAL A 511 -15.15 19.65 -15.30
N PRO A 512 -15.92 20.08 -14.30
CA PRO A 512 -16.76 19.16 -13.54
C PRO A 512 -17.73 18.43 -14.46
N PHE A 513 -17.87 17.13 -14.27
CA PHE A 513 -18.87 16.31 -14.94
C PHE A 513 -19.47 15.35 -13.91
N GLU A 514 -20.74 14.99 -14.07
CA GLU A 514 -21.34 13.98 -13.22
C GLU A 514 -20.62 12.64 -13.41
N THR A 515 -20.03 12.13 -12.34
CA THR A 515 -19.36 10.83 -12.31
C THR A 515 -20.30 9.68 -11.96
N SER A 516 -21.59 9.97 -11.73
CA SER A 516 -22.53 8.94 -11.34
C SER A 516 -22.66 7.87 -12.43
N PRO A 517 -22.88 6.60 -12.05
CA PRO A 517 -23.29 5.57 -13.00
C PRO A 517 -24.42 6.10 -13.89
N PRO A 518 -24.46 5.73 -15.18
CA PRO A 518 -25.59 6.09 -16.02
C PRO A 518 -26.87 5.61 -15.34
N PRO A 519 -27.97 6.37 -15.40
CA PRO A 519 -29.21 5.96 -14.75
C PRO A 519 -29.69 4.61 -15.29
N VAL A 520 -30.05 3.69 -14.39
CA VAL A 520 -30.64 2.40 -14.74
C VAL A 520 -31.94 2.65 -15.49
N ARG A 521 -32.10 1.98 -16.63
CA ARG A 521 -33.29 2.07 -17.48
C ARG A 521 -34.19 0.86 -17.23
N PRO A 522 -35.52 1.02 -17.38
CA PRO A 522 -36.41 -0.13 -17.27
C PRO A 522 -36.19 -1.10 -18.44
N ASP A 523 -36.46 -2.37 -18.21
CA ASP A 523 -36.59 -3.35 -19.28
C ASP A 523 -37.89 -3.14 -20.09
N ALA A 524 -38.14 -4.00 -21.07
CA ALA A 524 -39.33 -3.93 -21.93
C ALA A 524 -40.66 -4.06 -21.16
N GLN A 525 -40.63 -4.56 -19.91
CA GLN A 525 -41.79 -4.68 -19.03
C GLN A 525 -41.86 -3.55 -18.00
N GLY A 526 -41.01 -2.52 -18.09
CA GLY A 526 -41.01 -1.41 -17.15
C GLY A 526 -40.27 -1.68 -15.84
N ARG A 527 -39.55 -2.81 -15.72
CA ARG A 527 -38.89 -3.26 -14.48
C ARG A 527 -37.46 -2.73 -14.40
N TYR A 528 -37.05 -2.27 -13.22
CA TYR A 528 -35.66 -1.92 -12.93
C TYR A 528 -35.05 -2.96 -12.00
N ILE A 529 -33.83 -3.37 -12.32
CA ILE A 529 -32.99 -4.19 -11.45
C ILE A 529 -31.79 -3.32 -11.06
N LEU A 530 -31.73 -2.92 -9.80
CA LEU A 530 -30.67 -2.10 -9.25
C LEU A 530 -29.66 -3.03 -8.59
N ASP A 531 -28.63 -3.44 -9.34
CA ASP A 531 -27.64 -4.41 -8.87
C ASP A 531 -26.65 -3.75 -7.88
N ALA A 532 -26.24 -4.51 -6.86
CA ALA A 532 -25.22 -4.09 -5.91
C ALA A 532 -23.90 -3.65 -6.57
N ALA A 533 -23.53 -4.22 -7.71
CA ALA A 533 -22.34 -3.84 -8.47
C ALA A 533 -22.41 -2.42 -9.06
N GLU A 534 -23.62 -1.90 -9.28
CA GLU A 534 -23.87 -0.58 -9.88
C GLU A 534 -24.19 0.49 -8.82
N ALA A 535 -24.19 0.11 -7.54
CA ALA A 535 -24.50 1.01 -6.44
C ALA A 535 -23.39 2.03 -6.22
N GLU A 536 -23.77 3.30 -6.07
CA GLU A 536 -22.90 4.30 -5.47
C GLU A 536 -22.89 4.09 -3.94
N LEU A 537 -21.71 3.87 -3.37
CA LEU A 537 -21.54 3.53 -1.97
C LEU A 537 -21.10 4.76 -1.17
N HIS A 538 -21.86 5.11 -0.14
CA HIS A 538 -21.65 6.27 0.72
C HIS A 538 -21.21 5.82 2.11
N GLY A 539 -19.90 5.69 2.28
CA GLY A 539 -19.27 5.17 3.49
C GLY A 539 -17.89 4.57 3.17
N ASP A 540 -17.14 4.21 4.20
CA ASP A 540 -15.77 3.68 4.12
C ASP A 540 -15.69 2.18 4.48
N HIS A 541 -16.67 1.66 5.20
CA HIS A 541 -16.77 0.28 5.67
C HIS A 541 -17.58 -0.63 4.75
N LEU A 542 -18.80 -0.23 4.35
CA LEU A 542 -19.58 -0.97 3.36
C LEU A 542 -18.83 -1.10 2.04
N ARG A 543 -18.89 -2.26 1.41
CA ARG A 543 -18.21 -2.55 0.13
C ARG A 543 -18.96 -3.61 -0.66
N THR A 544 -18.65 -3.72 -1.93
CA THR A 544 -19.07 -4.87 -2.72
C THR A 544 -18.22 -6.09 -2.36
N GLU A 545 -18.86 -7.26 -2.32
CA GLU A 545 -18.22 -8.56 -2.24
C GLU A 545 -18.94 -9.53 -3.19
N GLU A 546 -18.30 -10.65 -3.55
CA GLU A 546 -18.93 -11.71 -4.33
C GLU A 546 -19.27 -12.90 -3.44
N ARG A 547 -20.53 -13.34 -3.51
CA ARG A 547 -21.01 -14.56 -2.84
C ARG A 547 -21.82 -15.40 -3.81
N GLY A 548 -21.53 -16.69 -3.95
CA GLY A 548 -22.27 -17.56 -4.86
C GLY A 548 -22.32 -17.07 -6.32
N GLY A 549 -21.24 -16.43 -6.81
CA GLY A 549 -21.10 -15.96 -8.19
C GLY A 549 -21.88 -14.68 -8.54
N ARG A 550 -22.40 -13.95 -7.55
CA ARG A 550 -23.06 -12.65 -7.75
C ARG A 550 -22.59 -11.63 -6.73
N THR A 551 -22.44 -10.38 -7.16
CA THR A 551 -22.09 -9.25 -6.29
C THR A 551 -23.19 -8.98 -5.27
N ASN A 552 -22.79 -8.58 -4.07
CA ASN A 552 -23.66 -7.96 -3.07
C ASN A 552 -22.91 -6.83 -2.37
N ILE A 553 -23.64 -5.89 -1.78
CA ILE A 553 -23.11 -4.97 -0.79
C ILE A 553 -23.05 -5.73 0.53
N GLY A 554 -21.91 -5.70 1.20
CA GLY A 554 -21.67 -6.31 2.50
C GLY A 554 -20.77 -5.42 3.36
N TYR A 555 -20.37 -5.91 4.54
CA TYR A 555 -19.63 -5.14 5.55
C TYR A 555 -20.32 -3.82 5.94
N TRP A 556 -21.64 -3.78 5.78
CA TRP A 556 -22.44 -2.61 6.05
C TRP A 556 -22.77 -2.55 7.53
N ASP A 557 -21.74 -2.35 8.34
CA ASP A 557 -21.81 -2.46 9.80
C ASP A 557 -22.19 -1.13 10.47
N ARG A 558 -21.96 -0.02 9.77
CA ARG A 558 -22.16 1.34 10.25
C ARG A 558 -23.51 1.89 9.80
N ALA A 559 -24.28 2.44 10.72
CA ALA A 559 -25.65 2.89 10.48
C ALA A 559 -25.73 4.23 9.71
N GLU A 560 -24.63 4.97 9.68
CA GLU A 560 -24.44 6.21 8.94
C GLU A 560 -24.16 6.00 7.45
N GLU A 561 -23.81 4.77 7.06
CA GLU A 561 -23.46 4.41 5.70
C GLU A 561 -24.69 4.05 4.87
N TRP A 562 -24.62 4.28 3.57
CA TRP A 562 -25.75 4.03 2.68
C TRP A 562 -25.34 3.78 1.23
N VAL A 563 -26.30 3.35 0.41
CA VAL A 563 -26.09 3.11 -1.02
C VAL A 563 -27.14 3.80 -1.86
N SER A 564 -26.82 4.08 -3.12
CA SER A 564 -27.79 4.66 -4.05
C SER A 564 -27.61 4.27 -5.50
N TRP A 565 -28.69 4.39 -6.25
CA TRP A 565 -28.74 4.22 -7.69
C TRP A 565 -29.48 5.41 -8.33
N LYS A 566 -29.08 5.78 -9.55
CA LYS A 566 -29.87 6.68 -10.41
C LYS A 566 -30.77 5.83 -11.31
N LEU A 567 -32.04 6.21 -11.46
CA LEU A 567 -33.02 5.55 -12.32
C LEU A 567 -33.55 6.55 -13.33
N GLN A 568 -33.60 6.18 -14.61
CA GLN A 568 -34.30 6.96 -15.62
C GLN A 568 -35.76 6.51 -15.69
N ILE A 569 -36.67 7.32 -15.15
CA ILE A 569 -38.11 7.06 -15.19
C ILE A 569 -38.72 7.85 -16.36
N PRO A 570 -39.14 7.18 -17.45
CA PRO A 570 -39.58 7.87 -18.67
C PRO A 570 -40.98 8.49 -18.54
N GLN A 571 -41.83 7.95 -17.66
CA GLN A 571 -43.19 8.41 -17.42
C GLN A 571 -43.53 8.28 -15.92
N PRO A 572 -44.36 9.19 -15.37
CA PRO A 572 -44.91 9.04 -14.02
C PRO A 572 -45.60 7.69 -13.82
N GLY A 573 -45.57 7.18 -12.60
CA GLY A 573 -46.19 5.89 -12.30
C GLY A 573 -46.02 5.45 -10.85
N ARG A 574 -46.75 4.40 -10.49
CA ARG A 574 -46.62 3.72 -9.19
C ARG A 574 -45.67 2.55 -9.35
N PHE A 575 -44.80 2.35 -8.36
CA PHE A 575 -43.79 1.30 -8.40
C PHE A 575 -43.75 0.54 -7.08
N GLN A 576 -43.81 -0.79 -7.16
CA GLN A 576 -43.54 -1.70 -6.05
C GLN A 576 -42.01 -1.86 -5.92
N ILE A 577 -41.50 -1.65 -4.71
CA ILE A 577 -40.10 -1.79 -4.37
C ILE A 577 -39.91 -3.08 -3.57
N ALA A 578 -38.95 -3.90 -3.99
CA ALA A 578 -38.49 -5.07 -3.24
C ALA A 578 -36.97 -5.07 -3.15
N ALA A 579 -36.41 -5.64 -2.10
CA ALA A 579 -34.96 -5.85 -1.98
C ALA A 579 -34.64 -7.33 -1.78
N LEU A 580 -33.52 -7.77 -2.33
CA LEU A 580 -33.00 -9.13 -2.11
C LEU A 580 -31.88 -9.06 -1.09
N CYS A 581 -32.15 -9.50 0.14
CA CYS A 581 -31.26 -9.29 1.29
C CYS A 581 -30.97 -10.60 2.03
N ALA A 582 -29.81 -10.68 2.69
CA ALA A 582 -29.48 -11.72 3.67
C ALA A 582 -29.06 -11.06 4.99
N ALA A 583 -29.50 -11.60 6.13
CA ALA A 583 -29.23 -11.04 7.45
C ALA A 583 -28.89 -12.17 8.44
N ALA A 584 -27.60 -12.44 8.63
CA ALA A 584 -27.14 -13.57 9.45
C ALA A 584 -27.33 -13.34 10.95
N ASN A 585 -27.11 -12.11 11.41
CA ASN A 585 -26.94 -11.78 12.84
C ASN A 585 -28.22 -11.24 13.50
N GLY A 586 -29.38 -11.50 12.91
CA GLY A 586 -30.67 -11.08 13.44
C GLY A 586 -31.44 -10.14 12.52
N GLU A 587 -32.60 -9.72 13.00
CA GLU A 587 -33.50 -8.80 12.29
C GLU A 587 -32.86 -7.40 12.14
N SER A 588 -33.09 -6.77 10.99
CA SER A 588 -32.65 -5.40 10.70
C SER A 588 -33.80 -4.53 10.19
N ARG A 589 -33.57 -3.22 10.02
CA ARG A 589 -34.53 -2.29 9.41
C ARG A 589 -33.86 -1.46 8.31
N LEU A 590 -34.39 -1.59 7.10
CA LEU A 590 -33.94 -0.89 5.91
C LEU A 590 -34.97 0.18 5.52
N ARG A 591 -34.46 1.37 5.21
CA ARG A 591 -35.21 2.50 4.69
C ARG A 591 -34.83 2.75 3.24
N ILE A 592 -35.81 2.82 2.35
CA ILE A 592 -35.64 3.24 0.96
C ILE A 592 -36.19 4.64 0.78
N GLU A 593 -35.45 5.51 0.12
CA GLU A 593 -35.91 6.85 -0.23
C GLU A 593 -35.82 7.07 -1.75
N ILE A 594 -36.91 7.52 -2.37
CA ILE A 594 -36.99 7.87 -3.80
C ILE A 594 -38.08 8.91 -4.01
N ALA A 595 -37.85 9.90 -4.88
CA ALA A 595 -38.81 10.93 -5.25
C ALA A 595 -39.48 11.62 -4.03
N GLY A 596 -38.70 11.88 -2.97
CA GLY A 596 -39.16 12.52 -1.73
C GLY A 596 -40.00 11.63 -0.80
N GLN A 597 -40.24 10.36 -1.17
CA GLN A 597 -40.91 9.37 -0.33
C GLN A 597 -39.90 8.48 0.40
N SER A 598 -40.31 7.96 1.56
CA SER A 598 -39.52 7.06 2.39
C SER A 598 -40.33 5.82 2.78
N LEU A 599 -39.78 4.63 2.54
CA LEU A 599 -40.33 3.34 2.92
C LEU A 599 -39.39 2.65 3.91
N THR A 600 -39.82 2.46 5.15
CA THR A 600 -39.08 1.64 6.13
C THR A 600 -39.72 0.27 6.28
N ARG A 601 -38.92 -0.79 6.16
CA ARG A 601 -39.34 -2.17 6.44
C ARG A 601 -38.32 -2.95 7.24
N ARG A 602 -38.85 -3.98 7.87
CA ARG A 602 -38.13 -5.00 8.61
C ARG A 602 -37.51 -6.01 7.66
N ILE A 603 -36.24 -6.31 7.86
CA ILE A 603 -35.51 -7.38 7.16
C ILE A 603 -35.40 -8.56 8.14
N PRO A 604 -36.08 -9.68 7.90
CA PRO A 604 -36.02 -10.85 8.77
C PRO A 604 -34.60 -11.44 8.83
N ALA A 605 -34.27 -12.07 9.95
CA ALA A 605 -33.05 -12.87 10.05
C ALA A 605 -33.14 -14.08 9.10
N THR A 606 -32.13 -14.26 8.26
CA THR A 606 -31.99 -15.43 7.36
C THR A 606 -31.05 -16.48 7.93
N GLY A 607 -30.23 -16.12 8.93
CA GLY A 607 -29.31 -17.04 9.60
C GLY A 607 -28.02 -17.36 8.83
N SER A 608 -27.87 -16.83 7.61
CA SER A 608 -26.65 -16.94 6.81
C SER A 608 -26.45 -15.67 5.97
N TRP A 609 -25.18 -15.31 5.71
CA TRP A 609 -24.81 -14.24 4.78
C TRP A 609 -25.06 -14.58 3.32
N ASP A 610 -25.32 -15.86 3.03
CA ASP A 610 -25.52 -16.40 1.68
C ASP A 610 -27.00 -16.75 1.39
N ASP A 611 -27.87 -16.74 2.39
CA ASP A 611 -29.31 -17.01 2.23
C ASP A 611 -30.07 -15.71 1.92
N PHE A 612 -30.13 -15.34 0.64
CA PHE A 612 -30.80 -14.14 0.18
C PHE A 612 -32.29 -14.36 -0.02
N GLN A 613 -33.10 -13.57 0.67
CA GLN A 613 -34.56 -13.64 0.62
C GLN A 613 -35.14 -12.32 0.08
N PRO A 614 -36.18 -12.37 -0.77
CA PRO A 614 -36.86 -11.16 -1.22
C PRO A 614 -37.68 -10.56 -0.08
N VAL A 615 -37.59 -9.24 0.08
CA VAL A 615 -38.35 -8.46 1.05
C VAL A 615 -39.12 -7.37 0.32
N GLU A 616 -40.44 -7.42 0.38
CA GLU A 616 -41.32 -6.39 -0.17
C GLU A 616 -41.26 -5.13 0.70
N LEU A 617 -40.81 -4.02 0.11
CA LEU A 617 -40.57 -2.75 0.81
C LEU A 617 -41.80 -1.84 0.78
N GLY A 618 -42.56 -1.87 -0.32
CA GLY A 618 -43.82 -1.14 -0.46
C GLY A 618 -43.96 -0.44 -1.81
N VAL A 619 -45.01 0.36 -1.97
CA VAL A 619 -45.29 1.12 -3.19
C VAL A 619 -44.87 2.58 -3.02
N VAL A 620 -44.25 3.15 -4.04
CA VAL A 620 -43.98 4.58 -4.17
C VAL A 620 -44.65 5.14 -5.43
N GLU A 621 -44.99 6.42 -5.42
CA GLU A 621 -45.55 7.11 -6.59
C GLU A 621 -44.58 8.16 -7.12
N VAL A 622 -44.07 7.99 -8.35
CA VAL A 622 -43.19 8.98 -8.97
C VAL A 622 -44.02 9.86 -9.89
N SER A 623 -44.21 11.12 -9.51
CA SER A 623 -45.11 12.07 -10.17
C SER A 623 -44.51 12.78 -11.40
N ALA A 624 -43.20 12.71 -11.59
CA ALA A 624 -42.51 13.39 -12.70
C ALA A 624 -41.55 12.45 -13.44
N PRO A 625 -41.52 12.47 -14.79
CA PRO A 625 -40.50 11.77 -15.55
C PRO A 625 -39.13 12.43 -15.32
N GLY A 626 -38.05 11.67 -15.43
CA GLY A 626 -36.69 12.16 -15.24
C GLY A 626 -35.77 11.16 -14.57
N VAL A 627 -34.58 11.63 -14.20
CA VAL A 627 -33.62 10.85 -13.41
C VAL A 627 -33.95 11.04 -11.93
N HIS A 628 -34.20 9.92 -11.23
CA HIS A 628 -34.47 9.90 -9.80
C HIS A 628 -33.37 9.11 -9.08
N THR A 629 -33.03 9.52 -7.86
CA THR A 629 -32.10 8.74 -7.02
C THR A 629 -32.92 7.88 -6.06
N LEU A 630 -32.69 6.57 -6.10
CA LEU A 630 -33.15 5.64 -5.06
C LEU A 630 -31.99 5.41 -4.10
N SER A 631 -32.21 5.64 -2.82
CA SER A 631 -31.22 5.34 -1.78
C SER A 631 -31.74 4.26 -0.82
N ALA A 632 -30.83 3.40 -0.36
CA ALA A 632 -31.08 2.44 0.70
C ALA A 632 -30.20 2.76 1.89
N ARG A 633 -30.83 2.95 3.05
CA ARG A 633 -30.21 3.42 4.30
C ARG A 633 -30.62 2.51 5.46
N PRO A 634 -29.78 2.36 6.49
CA PRO A 634 -30.23 1.95 7.80
C PRO A 634 -31.33 2.89 8.31
N ASP A 635 -32.34 2.33 8.97
CA ASP A 635 -33.42 3.13 9.57
C ASP A 635 -32.90 3.94 10.76
N ALA A 636 -32.25 3.27 11.72
CA ALA A 636 -31.59 3.90 12.87
C ALA A 636 -30.46 3.01 13.43
N PRO A 637 -29.45 3.60 14.12
CA PRO A 637 -28.37 2.81 14.73
C PRO A 637 -28.84 1.75 15.72
N SER A 638 -29.92 2.02 16.46
CA SER A 638 -30.48 1.08 17.45
C SER A 638 -31.15 -0.14 16.84
N THR A 639 -31.54 -0.08 15.56
CA THR A 639 -32.26 -1.14 14.85
C THR A 639 -31.45 -1.75 13.72
N TRP A 640 -30.26 -1.20 13.45
CA TRP A 640 -29.38 -1.72 12.42
C TRP A 640 -28.65 -2.98 12.89
N ARG A 641 -28.90 -4.06 12.16
CA ARG A 641 -28.02 -5.22 12.10
C ARG A 641 -27.50 -5.31 10.67
N PRO A 642 -26.20 -5.61 10.46
CA PRO A 642 -25.63 -5.63 9.13
C PRO A 642 -26.39 -6.62 8.24
N ILE A 643 -26.62 -6.23 6.99
CA ILE A 643 -27.24 -7.08 5.97
C ILE A 643 -26.29 -7.18 4.77
N ASN A 644 -26.42 -8.27 4.02
CA ASN A 644 -25.97 -8.31 2.63
C ASN A 644 -27.13 -7.90 1.73
N LEU A 645 -26.93 -6.91 0.85
CA LEU A 645 -27.92 -6.45 -0.11
C LEU A 645 -27.45 -6.77 -1.53
N ARG A 646 -28.20 -7.58 -2.27
CA ARG A 646 -27.83 -8.02 -3.63
C ARG A 646 -28.42 -7.15 -4.72
N GLU A 647 -29.67 -6.77 -4.58
CA GLU A 647 -30.36 -5.92 -5.54
C GLU A 647 -31.58 -5.26 -4.91
N VAL A 648 -31.99 -4.13 -5.50
CA VAL A 648 -33.32 -3.54 -5.30
C VAL A 648 -34.08 -3.61 -6.61
N ARG A 649 -35.30 -4.15 -6.58
CA ARG A 649 -36.20 -4.21 -7.73
C ARG A 649 -37.22 -3.10 -7.63
N VAL A 650 -37.43 -2.39 -8.74
CA VAL A 650 -38.49 -1.40 -8.89
C VAL A 650 -39.40 -1.90 -10.00
N LEU A 651 -40.58 -2.36 -9.64
CA LEU A 651 -41.54 -3.01 -10.53
C LEU A 651 -42.74 -2.10 -10.75
N PRO A 652 -43.32 -2.01 -11.96
CA PRO A 652 -44.59 -1.30 -12.14
C PRO A 652 -45.65 -1.87 -11.21
N ALA A 653 -46.34 -1.00 -10.49
CA ALA A 653 -47.47 -1.36 -9.63
C ALA A 653 -48.78 -0.91 -10.29
N PRO A 654 -49.86 -1.71 -10.17
CA PRO A 654 -51.17 -1.36 -10.70
C PRO A 654 -51.80 -0.13 -10.02
#